data_AF-G7HUR8-F1
#
_entry.id   AF-G7HUR8-F1
#
_cell.length_a   1.000
_cell.length_b   1.000
_cell.length_c   1.000
_cell.angle_alpha   90.00
_cell.angle_beta   90.00
_cell.angle_gamma   90.00
#
_symmetry.space_group_name_H-M   'P 1'
#
loop_
_entity.id
_entity.type
_entity.pdbx_description
1 polymer ?
#
loop_
_entity_poly.entity_id
_entity_poly.type
_entity_poly.pdbx_seq_one_letter_code
_entity_poly.pdbx_strand_id
1 'polypeptide(L)'
;MKRTKAALALPVALSMSFALNPIVASAQTLPEETSAQPSAEVEAETTAEVTEPEETGEESAESGDVVDAVDAAQAVAAVDGLEVRLEVTNPRQDGQAWKVGDEIRYSLVVDNDTGVGRAFETTGSNLDNWQPCRWTNMANGGGELECNTLSHVVTEEDLEAGSFTPTLDARLFETPGYTGENQDLDQIVGEEAIIAQAALDVDMDAEESEDSYGVGDTVEATLTIRNISDNDVISEVASEQDAADCQNLTIAAGEEANCVITHEVTQDDVELGYVELAAEVSALVDGEVVDIVSADARVGLNTSWDEATAFEHPDASISMDAKMSAGQLIMGFDSENNIRIPALAVASNGDLLASYDRRPLAGGFNGGDSPNANSIVQRRSSDNGVTWGPETVISQGKAGDDKIGFSDPSYVTDKNTGHIFNFHVQSFDSGVFHNNPAYTYNEDGSIDESHRNTMNLGMAVSKDNGRTWENRVITDEVLRGAGHDMMSGFATSGAGIQIEHDPHAGRLVQQYAWRMKDESIRATSVYSDDGGETWNLGEYAPATSVDGEELRYDENTIAELSDGSLLMSSRSNNGKRIFATSTNGGQTWENAYYEPAFNAESNPGSGWNPGNNNAELIRAFPNAEPGSAESKVLLYSFTQGTDRTLGTIAASCDDGKTWPVKRIFETGPSGYTTMAVQEDGSIGLLYESTSFNEVSYRNFSLAWLDGKLCGLAENEQGGDDNGDDAQPISSGSSNSSTGGSIVAALTAALAGGIVGVIGTIMTFINNPRALMQFLR
;
A
#
# COMPACT_ATOMS: atom_id res chain seq x y z
N MET A 1 -35.39 -25.80 -11.87
CA MET A 1 -35.40 -26.28 -10.47
C MET A 1 -34.36 -27.38 -10.30
N LYS A 2 -33.28 -27.07 -9.56
CA LYS A 2 -32.49 -27.93 -8.62
C LYS A 2 -31.88 -29.22 -9.19
N ARG A 3 -30.57 -29.52 -9.07
CA ARG A 3 -29.49 -29.05 -8.19
C ARG A 3 -28.17 -29.61 -8.75
N THR A 4 -27.15 -28.77 -8.87
CA THR A 4 -25.74 -29.13 -9.10
C THR A 4 -25.07 -29.41 -7.75
N LYS A 5 -24.17 -30.40 -7.70
CA LYS A 5 -23.27 -30.69 -6.57
C LYS A 5 -21.87 -30.17 -6.93
N ALA A 6 -21.33 -29.29 -6.08
CA ALA A 6 -19.93 -28.89 -6.09
C ALA A 6 -19.08 -29.92 -5.32
N ALA A 7 -17.85 -30.13 -5.78
CA ALA A 7 -16.80 -30.86 -5.07
C ALA A 7 -15.58 -29.94 -4.91
N LEU A 8 -15.09 -29.89 -3.67
CA LEU A 8 -13.92 -29.16 -3.17
C LEU A 8 -12.61 -29.63 -3.84
N ALA A 9 -11.68 -28.69 -4.02
CA ALA A 9 -10.24 -28.96 -4.05
C ALA A 9 -9.50 -27.95 -3.15
N LEU A 10 -8.67 -28.46 -2.24
CA LEU A 10 -7.70 -27.73 -1.41
C LEU A 10 -6.45 -27.39 -2.24
N PRO A 11 -5.74 -26.29 -1.96
CA PRO A 11 -4.33 -26.16 -2.34
C PRO A 11 -3.39 -26.53 -1.18
N VAL A 12 -2.28 -27.15 -1.58
CA VAL A 12 -1.14 -27.59 -0.76
C VAL A 12 -0.12 -26.45 -0.72
N ALA A 13 0.30 -26.04 0.47
CA ALA A 13 1.38 -25.06 0.67
C ALA A 13 2.76 -25.73 0.49
N LEU A 14 3.64 -25.11 -0.29
CA LEU A 14 5.04 -25.49 -0.42
C LEU A 14 5.92 -24.36 0.10
N SER A 15 6.56 -24.59 1.25
CA SER A 15 7.58 -23.73 1.84
C SER A 15 8.92 -23.91 1.13
N MET A 16 9.59 -22.84 0.70
CA MET A 16 11.01 -22.89 0.37
C MET A 16 11.80 -21.84 1.15
N SER A 17 12.64 -22.32 2.05
CA SER A 17 13.71 -21.57 2.71
C SER A 17 14.89 -21.43 1.75
N PHE A 18 15.46 -20.23 1.61
CA PHE A 18 16.77 -20.05 1.01
C PHE A 18 17.77 -19.49 2.02
N ALA A 19 18.89 -20.21 2.16
CA ALA A 19 20.03 -19.87 2.97
C ALA A 19 21.07 -19.10 2.13
N LEU A 20 21.63 -18.06 2.73
CA LEU A 20 22.77 -17.26 2.23
C LEU A 20 24.06 -18.10 2.17
N ASN A 21 24.88 -17.91 1.13
CA ASN A 21 26.28 -17.41 1.28
C ASN A 21 27.04 -17.22 -0.06
N PRO A 22 28.19 -16.48 -0.05
CA PRO A 22 28.61 -15.51 -1.08
C PRO A 22 29.77 -16.04 -1.94
N ILE A 23 30.19 -15.30 -2.99
CA ILE A 23 31.58 -15.29 -3.49
C ILE A 23 31.89 -14.01 -4.32
N VAL A 24 32.84 -13.24 -3.78
CA VAL A 24 34.09 -12.65 -4.35
C VAL A 24 34.12 -12.13 -5.80
N ALA A 25 34.50 -10.85 -5.91
CA ALA A 25 34.92 -10.14 -7.12
C ALA A 25 36.32 -10.52 -7.62
N SER A 26 36.55 -10.44 -8.93
CA SER A 26 37.82 -9.92 -9.49
C SER A 26 37.67 -9.50 -10.95
N ALA A 27 38.26 -8.34 -11.25
CA ALA A 27 38.40 -7.68 -12.55
C ALA A 27 39.35 -8.40 -13.52
N GLN A 28 39.23 -8.12 -14.84
CA GLN A 28 40.27 -7.43 -15.66
C GLN A 28 40.04 -7.51 -17.19
N THR A 29 39.96 -6.31 -17.80
CA THR A 29 40.62 -5.82 -19.05
C THR A 29 40.45 -6.51 -20.43
N LEU A 30 39.91 -5.69 -21.36
CA LEU A 30 40.07 -5.56 -22.83
C LEU A 30 41.55 -5.64 -23.32
N PRO A 31 41.90 -5.80 -24.65
CA PRO A 31 41.35 -5.02 -25.78
C PRO A 31 41.39 -5.59 -27.24
N GLU A 32 40.78 -4.81 -28.17
CA GLU A 32 41.16 -4.45 -29.57
C GLU A 32 41.55 -5.56 -30.60
N GLU A 33 41.32 -5.51 -31.93
CA GLU A 33 41.08 -4.44 -32.91
C GLU A 33 40.72 -5.07 -34.30
N THR A 34 39.99 -4.31 -35.14
CA THR A 34 40.12 -4.13 -36.62
C THR A 34 39.78 -5.19 -37.70
N SER A 35 38.76 -4.82 -38.49
CA SER A 35 38.76 -4.49 -39.94
C SER A 35 38.65 -5.54 -41.06
N ALA A 36 37.82 -5.15 -42.04
CA ALA A 36 37.96 -5.26 -43.51
C ALA A 36 37.16 -6.34 -44.28
N GLN A 37 36.09 -5.84 -44.90
CA GLN A 37 35.45 -6.20 -46.19
C GLN A 37 36.43 -6.21 -47.41
N PRO A 38 36.02 -6.44 -48.69
CA PRO A 38 34.78 -7.02 -49.25
C PRO A 38 35.02 -7.94 -50.49
N SER A 39 33.94 -8.27 -51.23
CA SER A 39 33.81 -8.57 -52.69
C SER A 39 33.17 -9.95 -52.96
N ALA A 40 32.32 -10.21 -53.96
CA ALA A 40 31.53 -9.48 -54.95
C ALA A 40 30.59 -10.51 -55.64
N GLU A 41 29.46 -10.01 -56.17
CA GLU A 41 28.64 -10.43 -57.33
C GLU A 41 28.63 -11.89 -57.82
N VAL A 42 27.43 -12.40 -58.20
CA VAL A 42 27.07 -12.78 -59.58
C VAL A 42 25.55 -13.08 -59.68
N GLU A 43 24.91 -12.48 -60.69
CA GLU A 43 23.54 -12.71 -61.18
C GLU A 43 23.35 -14.09 -61.85
N ALA A 44 22.10 -14.59 -61.89
CA ALA A 44 21.42 -14.99 -63.13
C ALA A 44 19.99 -15.50 -62.91
N GLU A 45 19.09 -14.95 -63.73
CA GLU A 45 17.71 -15.37 -64.07
C GLU A 45 17.59 -16.87 -64.41
N THR A 46 16.44 -17.56 -64.31
CA THR A 46 15.31 -17.47 -65.28
C THR A 46 14.16 -18.43 -64.89
N THR A 47 12.93 -17.89 -64.92
CA THR A 47 11.65 -18.40 -65.49
C THR A 47 11.30 -19.91 -65.50
N ALA A 48 10.08 -20.27 -65.05
CA ALA A 48 8.90 -20.49 -65.93
C ALA A 48 7.72 -21.26 -65.27
N GLU A 49 6.51 -20.69 -65.45
CA GLU A 49 5.15 -21.25 -65.70
C GLU A 49 4.73 -22.63 -65.13
N VAL A 50 3.69 -22.69 -64.28
CA VAL A 50 2.22 -22.64 -64.52
C VAL A 50 1.66 -23.93 -65.16
N THR A 51 0.74 -24.59 -64.44
CA THR A 51 -0.53 -25.15 -64.97
C THR A 51 -1.45 -25.64 -63.83
N GLU A 52 -2.67 -25.08 -63.79
CA GLU A 52 -3.91 -25.61 -63.17
C GLU A 52 -4.41 -26.90 -63.92
N PRO A 53 -5.60 -27.54 -63.70
CA PRO A 53 -6.82 -27.08 -62.97
C PRO A 53 -7.76 -28.15 -62.35
N GLU A 54 -8.96 -27.65 -61.95
CA GLU A 54 -10.30 -28.30 -61.84
C GLU A 54 -10.58 -29.32 -60.72
N GLU A 55 -11.77 -29.48 -60.15
CA GLU A 55 -13.02 -28.69 -59.94
C GLU A 55 -13.96 -29.61 -59.09
N THR A 56 -14.98 -29.03 -58.44
CA THR A 56 -16.28 -29.60 -58.01
C THR A 56 -16.46 -30.21 -56.60
N GLY A 57 -17.55 -29.76 -55.94
CA GLY A 57 -18.38 -30.59 -55.05
C GLY A 57 -18.96 -29.91 -53.80
N GLU A 58 -20.25 -29.54 -53.86
CA GLU A 58 -21.13 -28.91 -52.84
C GLU A 58 -21.32 -29.71 -51.52
N GLU A 59 -21.55 -29.04 -50.38
CA GLU A 59 -22.83 -29.10 -49.60
C GLU A 59 -22.86 -28.25 -48.30
N SER A 60 -23.94 -27.46 -48.19
CA SER A 60 -24.78 -27.07 -47.03
C SER A 60 -24.23 -26.64 -45.67
N ALA A 61 -24.79 -25.51 -45.20
CA ALA A 61 -24.60 -24.81 -43.94
C ALA A 61 -25.20 -25.48 -42.69
N GLU A 62 -24.56 -25.26 -41.54
CA GLU A 62 -25.23 -25.15 -40.23
C GLU A 62 -24.45 -24.20 -39.30
N SER A 63 -25.20 -23.60 -38.37
CA SER A 63 -24.96 -22.45 -37.48
C SER A 63 -23.63 -22.37 -36.74
N GLY A 64 -23.01 -21.18 -36.78
CA GLY A 64 -21.88 -20.80 -35.92
C GLY A 64 -22.33 -20.41 -34.51
N ASP A 65 -21.79 -21.12 -33.52
CA ASP A 65 -21.63 -20.64 -32.15
C ASP A 65 -20.42 -19.68 -32.13
N VAL A 66 -20.61 -18.53 -31.49
CA VAL A 66 -19.55 -17.56 -31.19
C VAL A 66 -18.65 -18.19 -30.13
N VAL A 67 -17.42 -18.49 -30.50
CA VAL A 67 -16.34 -18.82 -29.57
C VAL A 67 -15.62 -17.53 -29.20
N ASP A 68 -15.55 -17.25 -27.90
CA ASP A 68 -14.67 -16.25 -27.31
C ASP A 68 -13.23 -16.52 -27.80
N ALA A 69 -12.66 -15.56 -28.51
CA ALA A 69 -11.25 -15.56 -28.87
C ALA A 69 -10.44 -15.22 -27.62
N VAL A 70 -9.81 -16.24 -27.05
CA VAL A 70 -8.64 -16.07 -26.19
C VAL A 70 -7.45 -16.17 -27.15
N ASP A 71 -6.95 -15.05 -27.62
CA ASP A 71 -5.80 -15.03 -28.51
C ASP A 71 -4.54 -15.25 -27.68
N ALA A 72 -4.09 -16.51 -27.65
CA ALA A 72 -2.79 -16.90 -27.13
C ALA A 72 -1.84 -16.97 -28.33
N ALA A 73 -0.84 -16.09 -28.36
CA ALA A 73 0.29 -16.20 -29.28
C ALA A 73 0.83 -17.63 -29.27
N GLN A 74 0.93 -18.24 -30.45
CA GLN A 74 1.23 -19.66 -30.61
C GLN A 74 2.65 -20.01 -30.11
N ALA A 75 2.71 -20.88 -29.11
CA ALA A 75 3.94 -21.58 -28.73
C ALA A 75 4.37 -22.54 -29.87
N VAL A 76 5.52 -22.28 -30.49
CA VAL A 76 6.12 -23.21 -31.46
C VAL A 76 7.00 -24.20 -30.70
N ALA A 77 6.39 -25.25 -30.13
CA ALA A 77 7.12 -26.31 -29.44
C ALA A 77 7.75 -27.28 -30.45
N ALA A 78 9.01 -27.04 -30.84
CA ALA A 78 9.83 -28.02 -31.58
C ALA A 78 10.46 -29.11 -30.67
N VAL A 79 10.35 -28.96 -29.34
CA VAL A 79 10.90 -29.90 -28.33
C VAL A 79 9.86 -30.10 -27.21
N ASP A 80 9.51 -31.35 -26.93
CA ASP A 80 8.53 -31.72 -25.89
C ASP A 80 9.01 -31.25 -24.50
N GLY A 81 8.16 -30.45 -23.82
CA GLY A 81 8.47 -29.84 -22.53
C GLY A 81 9.29 -28.56 -22.57
N LEU A 82 9.54 -27.95 -23.73
CA LEU A 82 10.11 -26.60 -23.80
C LEU A 82 9.03 -25.59 -24.23
N GLU A 83 8.79 -24.58 -23.40
CA GLU A 83 7.90 -23.47 -23.74
C GLU A 83 8.73 -22.21 -24.03
N VAL A 84 8.42 -21.54 -25.14
CA VAL A 84 9.08 -20.30 -25.54
C VAL A 84 8.02 -19.33 -26.06
N ARG A 85 7.98 -18.12 -25.49
CA ARG A 85 7.05 -17.04 -25.88
C ARG A 85 7.80 -15.72 -26.05
N LEU A 86 7.34 -14.90 -27.00
CA LEU A 86 7.80 -13.53 -27.18
C LEU A 86 6.62 -12.59 -26.95
N GLU A 87 6.67 -11.83 -25.86
CA GLU A 87 5.53 -11.04 -25.36
C GLU A 87 5.82 -9.54 -25.42
N VAL A 88 4.82 -8.74 -25.78
CA VAL A 88 4.93 -7.27 -25.72
C VAL A 88 4.84 -6.81 -24.26
N THR A 89 5.78 -5.98 -23.83
CA THR A 89 5.87 -5.49 -22.44
C THR A 89 5.32 -4.07 -22.26
N ASN A 90 5.03 -3.39 -23.37
CA ASN A 90 4.34 -2.09 -23.40
C ASN A 90 3.16 -2.12 -24.39
N PRO A 91 2.15 -2.98 -24.18
CA PRO A 91 1.03 -3.09 -25.10
C PRO A 91 0.30 -1.75 -25.22
N ARG A 92 -0.13 -1.44 -26.44
CA ARG A 92 -1.06 -0.34 -26.73
C ARG A 92 -2.47 -0.75 -26.27
N GLN A 93 -3.34 0.22 -25.97
CA GLN A 93 -4.75 -0.09 -25.69
C GLN A 93 -5.43 -0.73 -26.91
N ASP A 94 -6.45 -1.55 -26.69
CA ASP A 94 -7.18 -2.27 -27.75
C ASP A 94 -7.60 -1.30 -28.88
N GLY A 95 -7.09 -1.54 -30.09
CA GLY A 95 -7.40 -0.73 -31.29
C GLY A 95 -6.42 0.40 -31.61
N GLN A 96 -5.43 0.68 -30.75
CA GLN A 96 -4.40 1.69 -31.03
C GLN A 96 -3.21 1.09 -31.81
N ALA A 97 -2.97 1.62 -33.01
CA ALA A 97 -1.82 1.25 -33.82
C ALA A 97 -0.53 1.96 -33.37
N TRP A 98 0.60 1.32 -33.66
CA TRP A 98 1.93 1.90 -33.45
C TRP A 98 2.27 2.93 -34.54
N LYS A 99 3.10 3.91 -34.21
CA LYS A 99 3.49 5.01 -35.12
C LYS A 99 4.99 5.02 -35.34
N VAL A 100 5.44 5.55 -36.48
CA VAL A 100 6.87 5.71 -36.78
C VAL A 100 7.57 6.46 -35.65
N GLY A 101 8.66 5.88 -35.13
CA GLY A 101 9.43 6.39 -34.01
C GLY A 101 9.03 5.81 -32.65
N ASP A 102 7.89 5.12 -32.53
CA ASP A 102 7.53 4.40 -31.32
C ASP A 102 8.49 3.24 -31.07
N GLU A 103 8.79 2.94 -29.80
CA GLU A 103 9.55 1.75 -29.42
C GLU A 103 8.61 0.65 -28.88
N ILE A 104 8.57 -0.49 -29.55
CA ILE A 104 7.90 -1.71 -29.09
C ILE A 104 8.90 -2.55 -28.30
N ARG A 105 8.59 -2.87 -27.04
CA ARG A 105 9.47 -3.62 -26.14
C ARG A 105 8.94 -5.02 -25.94
N TYR A 106 9.83 -6.01 -26.03
CA TYR A 106 9.48 -7.43 -25.96
C TYR A 106 10.22 -8.14 -24.81
N SER A 107 9.57 -9.16 -24.25
CA SER A 107 10.15 -10.15 -23.32
C SER A 107 10.16 -11.52 -23.99
N LEU A 108 11.34 -12.13 -24.09
CA LEU A 108 11.44 -13.56 -24.40
C LEU A 108 11.35 -14.35 -23.10
N VAL A 109 10.29 -15.15 -22.98
CA VAL A 109 10.03 -16.06 -21.86
C VAL A 109 10.35 -17.49 -22.28
N VAL A 110 11.18 -18.18 -21.50
CA VAL A 110 11.55 -19.60 -21.73
C VAL A 110 11.32 -20.41 -20.46
N ASP A 111 10.55 -21.49 -20.55
CA ASP A 111 10.40 -22.49 -19.50
C ASP A 111 10.88 -23.87 -19.99
N ASN A 112 11.66 -24.55 -19.15
CA ASN A 112 12.22 -25.86 -19.43
C ASN A 112 11.65 -26.92 -18.50
N ASP A 113 10.79 -27.76 -19.05
CA ASP A 113 10.31 -29.01 -18.46
C ASP A 113 10.59 -30.23 -19.36
N THR A 114 11.70 -30.20 -20.11
CA THR A 114 12.10 -31.28 -21.04
C THR A 114 12.60 -32.57 -20.36
N GLY A 115 12.42 -32.68 -19.04
CA GLY A 115 12.86 -33.76 -18.15
C GLY A 115 14.30 -33.63 -17.62
N VAL A 116 15.11 -32.71 -18.14
CA VAL A 116 16.52 -32.50 -17.71
C VAL A 116 16.95 -31.04 -17.89
N GLY A 117 18.11 -30.68 -17.32
CA GLY A 117 18.68 -29.35 -17.51
C GLY A 117 19.19 -29.13 -18.94
N ARG A 118 18.98 -27.93 -19.50
CA ARG A 118 19.36 -27.54 -20.86
C ARG A 118 20.18 -26.26 -20.88
N ALA A 119 20.74 -25.91 -22.04
CA ALA A 119 21.14 -24.54 -22.34
C ALA A 119 20.40 -24.02 -23.57
N PHE A 120 20.13 -22.72 -23.60
CA PHE A 120 19.41 -22.04 -24.67
C PHE A 120 20.14 -20.76 -25.06
N GLU A 121 20.16 -20.48 -26.37
CA GLU A 121 20.53 -19.16 -26.88
C GLU A 121 19.64 -18.74 -28.05
N THR A 122 19.31 -17.46 -28.14
CA THR A 122 18.84 -16.87 -29.40
C THR A 122 20.03 -16.66 -30.34
N THR A 123 19.85 -16.94 -31.62
CA THR A 123 20.91 -16.91 -32.65
C THR A 123 20.71 -15.82 -33.71
N GLY A 124 19.52 -15.23 -33.80
CA GLY A 124 19.19 -14.14 -34.72
C GLY A 124 17.89 -13.44 -34.32
N SER A 125 17.66 -12.24 -34.86
CA SER A 125 16.42 -11.46 -34.66
C SER A 125 16.26 -10.38 -35.72
N ASN A 126 15.02 -9.92 -35.94
CA ASN A 126 14.71 -8.67 -36.63
C ASN A 126 14.49 -7.47 -35.67
N LEU A 127 14.81 -7.61 -34.38
CA LEU A 127 14.68 -6.55 -33.36
C LEU A 127 15.95 -5.68 -33.26
N ASP A 128 15.78 -4.38 -33.04
CA ASP A 128 16.87 -3.38 -32.99
C ASP A 128 17.86 -3.57 -31.84
N ASN A 129 17.34 -3.73 -30.62
CA ASN A 129 18.17 -3.89 -29.42
C ASN A 129 18.46 -5.36 -29.09
N TRP A 130 18.47 -6.22 -30.10
CA TRP A 130 18.76 -7.63 -29.87
C TRP A 130 20.21 -7.86 -29.45
N GLN A 131 20.35 -8.50 -28.29
CA GLN A 131 21.55 -9.22 -27.87
C GLN A 131 21.14 -10.67 -27.59
N PRO A 132 22.03 -11.66 -27.81
CA PRO A 132 21.68 -13.06 -27.57
C PRO A 132 21.22 -13.31 -26.13
N CYS A 133 19.93 -13.62 -25.96
CA CYS A 133 19.38 -14.11 -24.69
C CYS A 133 19.99 -15.49 -24.43
N ARG A 134 20.62 -15.66 -23.27
CA ARG A 134 21.52 -16.80 -23.02
C ARG A 134 21.32 -17.37 -21.62
N TRP A 135 20.90 -18.63 -21.58
CA TRP A 135 20.82 -19.39 -20.35
C TRP A 135 21.73 -20.60 -20.42
N THR A 136 22.85 -20.51 -19.70
CA THR A 136 23.86 -21.57 -19.63
C THR A 136 23.34 -22.82 -18.91
N ASN A 137 22.35 -22.67 -18.03
CA ASN A 137 21.74 -23.79 -17.30
C ASN A 137 20.28 -23.49 -16.95
N MET A 138 19.36 -23.95 -17.78
CA MET A 138 17.92 -23.95 -17.50
C MET A 138 17.60 -25.25 -16.77
N ALA A 139 17.28 -25.19 -15.48
CA ALA A 139 16.92 -26.37 -14.70
C ALA A 139 15.57 -26.94 -15.16
N ASN A 140 15.37 -28.26 -15.04
CA ASN A 140 14.07 -28.86 -15.32
C ASN A 140 13.04 -28.47 -14.26
N GLY A 141 11.90 -27.91 -14.65
CA GLY A 141 10.90 -27.37 -13.72
C GLY A 141 11.45 -26.22 -12.88
N GLY A 142 12.39 -25.45 -13.46
CA GLY A 142 13.04 -24.31 -12.81
C GLY A 142 12.19 -23.04 -12.76
N GLY A 143 11.05 -23.03 -13.45
CA GLY A 143 10.23 -21.85 -13.67
C GLY A 143 10.69 -21.05 -14.89
N GLU A 144 9.93 -20.00 -15.20
CA GLU A 144 10.15 -19.13 -16.34
C GLU A 144 11.44 -18.31 -16.21
N LEU A 145 12.14 -18.16 -17.33
CA LEU A 145 13.32 -17.33 -17.48
C LEU A 145 13.03 -16.25 -18.52
N GLU A 146 13.34 -15.00 -18.19
CA GLU A 146 12.98 -13.84 -19.02
C GLU A 146 14.20 -13.10 -19.57
N CYS A 147 14.04 -12.53 -20.76
CA CYS A 147 14.99 -11.64 -21.40
C CYS A 147 14.27 -10.38 -21.90
N ASN A 148 14.42 -9.28 -21.17
CA ASN A 148 13.58 -8.07 -21.29
C ASN A 148 14.30 -6.90 -21.99
N THR A 149 15.38 -7.16 -22.74
CA THR A 149 16.18 -6.13 -23.41
C THR A 149 15.82 -5.94 -24.88
N LEU A 150 14.80 -6.65 -25.36
CA LEU A 150 14.46 -6.74 -26.78
C LEU A 150 13.52 -5.59 -27.14
N SER A 151 13.82 -4.86 -28.21
CA SER A 151 12.92 -3.82 -28.72
C SER A 151 13.08 -3.57 -30.21
N HIS A 152 12.05 -2.96 -30.80
CA HIS A 152 12.00 -2.48 -32.18
C HIS A 152 11.46 -1.05 -32.19
N VAL A 153 12.15 -0.15 -32.87
CA VAL A 153 11.67 1.21 -33.14
C VAL A 153 10.97 1.18 -34.49
N VAL A 154 9.67 1.48 -34.48
CA VAL A 154 8.83 1.49 -35.67
C VAL A 154 9.43 2.42 -36.71
N THR A 155 9.67 1.87 -37.88
CA THR A 155 10.31 2.56 -39.00
C THR A 155 9.29 2.98 -40.06
N GLU A 156 9.72 3.82 -40.99
CA GLU A 156 8.92 4.15 -42.18
C GLU A 156 8.62 2.91 -43.05
N GLU A 157 9.50 1.91 -43.04
CA GLU A 157 9.26 0.65 -43.77
C GLU A 157 8.14 -0.16 -43.14
N ASP A 158 8.07 -0.18 -41.81
CA ASP A 158 6.98 -0.86 -41.10
C ASP A 158 5.64 -0.13 -41.29
N LEU A 159 5.67 1.20 -41.41
CA LEU A 159 4.49 1.99 -41.80
C LEU A 159 4.03 1.67 -43.23
N GLU A 160 4.95 1.56 -44.19
CA GLU A 160 4.63 1.15 -45.56
C GLU A 160 4.07 -0.29 -45.60
N ALA A 161 4.51 -1.16 -44.70
CA ALA A 161 3.99 -2.52 -44.54
C ALA A 161 2.64 -2.57 -43.81
N GLY A 162 2.31 -1.55 -43.01
CA GLY A 162 1.13 -1.48 -42.15
C GLY A 162 1.21 -2.34 -40.88
N SER A 163 2.31 -3.08 -40.69
CA SER A 163 2.55 -3.90 -39.52
C SER A 163 4.03 -4.26 -39.35
N PHE A 164 4.39 -4.69 -38.14
CA PHE A 164 5.69 -5.28 -37.81
C PHE A 164 5.47 -6.59 -37.04
N THR A 165 6.07 -7.69 -37.51
CA THR A 165 6.04 -8.98 -36.79
C THR A 165 7.42 -9.28 -36.21
N PRO A 166 7.57 -9.38 -34.88
CA PRO A 166 8.86 -9.66 -34.25
C PRO A 166 9.23 -11.14 -34.41
N THR A 167 10.50 -11.40 -34.71
CA THR A 167 11.04 -12.76 -34.89
C THR A 167 12.37 -12.96 -34.17
N LEU A 168 12.57 -14.17 -33.66
CA LEU A 168 13.82 -14.64 -33.06
C LEU A 168 14.15 -16.03 -33.58
N ASP A 169 15.39 -16.23 -33.98
CA ASP A 169 15.94 -17.56 -34.18
C ASP A 169 16.57 -18.04 -32.87
N ALA A 170 16.44 -19.33 -32.57
CA ALA A 170 16.94 -19.88 -31.31
C ALA A 170 17.52 -21.28 -31.46
N ARG A 171 18.34 -21.67 -30.48
CA ARG A 171 19.01 -22.96 -30.41
C ARG A 171 18.95 -23.51 -29.00
N LEU A 172 18.59 -24.79 -28.90
CA LEU A 172 18.62 -25.57 -27.66
C LEU A 172 19.79 -26.55 -27.67
N PHE A 173 20.46 -26.68 -26.53
CA PHE A 173 21.56 -27.62 -26.32
C PHE A 173 21.12 -28.72 -25.36
N GLU A 174 21.49 -29.97 -25.67
CA GLU A 174 21.12 -31.14 -24.86
C GLU A 174 21.61 -31.05 -23.41
N THR A 175 22.72 -30.36 -23.16
CA THR A 175 23.31 -30.24 -21.81
C THR A 175 23.62 -28.78 -21.44
N PRO A 176 23.59 -28.45 -20.13
CA PRO A 176 24.03 -27.15 -19.64
C PRO A 176 25.47 -26.84 -20.06
N GLY A 177 25.80 -25.55 -20.19
CA GLY A 177 27.15 -25.12 -20.59
C GLY A 177 27.33 -24.95 -22.10
N TYR A 178 26.27 -24.98 -22.90
CA TYR A 178 26.31 -24.97 -24.37
C TYR A 178 27.11 -26.15 -24.94
N THR A 179 26.98 -27.32 -24.31
CA THR A 179 27.66 -28.55 -24.72
C THR A 179 26.67 -29.63 -25.15
N GLY A 180 27.17 -30.69 -25.80
CA GLY A 180 26.34 -31.78 -26.33
C GLY A 180 25.85 -31.51 -27.75
N GLU A 181 24.93 -32.34 -28.25
CA GLU A 181 24.24 -32.04 -29.51
C GLU A 181 23.35 -30.81 -29.31
N ASN A 182 23.15 -30.05 -30.38
CA ASN A 182 22.26 -28.90 -30.38
C ASN A 182 21.26 -29.01 -31.54
N GLN A 183 20.14 -28.34 -31.35
CA GLN A 183 19.05 -28.28 -32.30
C GLN A 183 18.64 -26.82 -32.45
N ASP A 184 18.63 -26.34 -33.70
CA ASP A 184 17.97 -25.09 -34.03
C ASP A 184 16.46 -25.29 -33.88
N LEU A 185 15.83 -24.36 -33.17
CA LEU A 185 14.39 -24.34 -32.98
C LEU A 185 13.72 -23.72 -34.21
N ASP A 186 12.43 -24.00 -34.36
CA ASP A 186 11.62 -23.22 -35.27
C ASP A 186 11.66 -21.74 -34.86
N GLN A 187 11.58 -20.86 -35.86
CA GLN A 187 11.62 -19.42 -35.62
C GLN A 187 10.50 -19.03 -34.66
N ILE A 188 10.86 -18.33 -33.59
CA ILE A 188 9.93 -17.78 -32.61
C ILE A 188 9.34 -16.53 -33.25
N VAL A 189 8.02 -16.48 -33.36
CA VAL A 189 7.28 -15.37 -33.94
C VAL A 189 6.39 -14.81 -32.84
N GLY A 190 6.55 -13.53 -32.53
CA GLY A 190 5.67 -12.83 -31.59
C GLY A 190 4.45 -12.26 -32.30
N GLU A 191 3.62 -11.57 -31.53
CA GLU A 191 2.40 -10.93 -32.03
C GLU A 191 2.70 -9.82 -33.05
N GLU A 192 1.90 -9.76 -34.13
CA GLU A 192 2.00 -8.72 -35.15
C GLU A 192 1.54 -7.37 -34.58
N ALA A 193 2.42 -6.38 -34.61
CA ALA A 193 2.13 -5.01 -34.23
C ALA A 193 1.59 -4.23 -35.43
N ILE A 194 0.33 -3.82 -35.39
CA ILE A 194 -0.28 -2.98 -36.44
C ILE A 194 0.29 -1.57 -36.38
N ILE A 195 0.65 -1.00 -37.53
CA ILE A 195 1.27 0.32 -37.64
C ILE A 195 0.41 1.21 -38.53
N ALA A 196 0.08 2.40 -38.03
CA ALA A 196 -0.74 3.37 -38.74
C ALA A 196 -0.04 4.73 -38.85
N GLN A 197 -0.40 5.47 -39.89
CA GLN A 197 -0.01 6.85 -40.04
C GLN A 197 -0.78 7.69 -39.01
N ALA A 198 -0.08 8.59 -38.32
CA ALA A 198 -0.76 9.55 -37.47
C ALA A 198 -1.74 10.37 -38.33
N ALA A 199 -3.02 10.34 -37.98
CA ALA A 199 -4.07 11.08 -38.66
C ALA A 199 -4.41 12.37 -37.93
N LEU A 200 -4.18 12.42 -36.62
CA LEU A 200 -4.51 13.57 -35.78
C LEU A 200 -3.30 14.14 -35.04
N ASP A 201 -3.34 15.46 -34.86
CA ASP A 201 -2.56 16.22 -33.88
C ASP A 201 -3.61 16.93 -33.00
N VAL A 202 -3.62 16.64 -31.70
CA VAL A 202 -4.67 17.07 -30.78
C VAL A 202 -4.05 17.81 -29.61
N ASP A 203 -4.63 18.96 -29.29
CA ASP A 203 -4.20 19.82 -28.20
C ASP A 203 -5.40 20.30 -27.39
N MET A 204 -5.24 20.44 -26.07
CA MET A 204 -6.30 20.90 -25.18
C MET A 204 -5.81 22.08 -24.35
N ASP A 205 -6.46 23.23 -24.54
CA ASP A 205 -6.17 24.46 -23.82
C ASP A 205 -7.33 24.81 -22.89
N ALA A 206 -7.08 24.83 -21.59
CA ALA A 206 -8.07 25.30 -20.62
C ALA A 206 -7.97 26.82 -20.40
N GLU A 207 -9.12 27.51 -20.36
CA GLU A 207 -9.12 28.94 -20.03
C GLU A 207 -8.95 29.13 -18.51
N GLU A 208 -7.79 29.66 -18.10
CA GLU A 208 -7.62 30.16 -16.73
C GLU A 208 -8.42 31.46 -16.57
N SER A 209 -9.56 31.42 -15.87
CA SER A 209 -10.26 32.63 -15.47
C SER A 209 -9.62 33.22 -14.20
N GLU A 210 -9.49 34.54 -14.14
CA GLU A 210 -8.81 35.24 -13.03
C GLU A 210 -9.61 35.27 -11.70
N ASP A 211 -10.81 34.69 -11.64
CA ASP A 211 -11.72 34.77 -10.50
C ASP A 211 -12.13 33.36 -10.03
N SER A 212 -11.56 32.90 -8.91
CA SER A 212 -11.73 31.59 -8.25
C SER A 212 -13.02 30.80 -8.55
N TYR A 213 -12.89 29.55 -9.01
CA TYR A 213 -13.97 28.57 -9.18
C TYR A 213 -14.39 27.91 -7.85
N GLY A 214 -15.71 27.69 -7.68
CA GLY A 214 -16.32 26.93 -6.59
C GLY A 214 -17.27 25.84 -7.08
N VAL A 215 -17.82 25.05 -6.14
CA VAL A 215 -18.73 23.93 -6.47
C VAL A 215 -19.95 24.42 -7.25
N GLY A 216 -20.22 23.79 -8.39
CA GLY A 216 -21.31 24.14 -9.30
C GLY A 216 -20.93 25.17 -10.38
N ASP A 217 -19.73 25.75 -10.33
CA ASP A 217 -19.20 26.55 -11.44
C ASP A 217 -18.78 25.64 -12.60
N THR A 218 -18.74 26.18 -13.81
CA THR A 218 -18.34 25.44 -15.02
C THR A 218 -16.94 25.86 -15.44
N VAL A 219 -16.04 24.90 -15.57
CA VAL A 219 -14.75 25.08 -16.25
C VAL A 219 -14.87 24.63 -17.70
N GLU A 220 -14.13 25.27 -18.59
CA GLU A 220 -14.14 24.99 -20.02
C GLU A 220 -12.70 24.82 -20.53
N ALA A 221 -12.50 23.85 -21.42
CA ALA A 221 -11.29 23.72 -22.23
C ALA A 221 -11.63 23.62 -23.71
N THR A 222 -10.82 24.28 -24.53
CA THR A 222 -10.88 24.20 -25.98
C THR A 222 -10.02 23.02 -26.44
N LEU A 223 -10.65 22.03 -27.06
CA LEU A 223 -9.99 20.93 -27.74
C LEU A 223 -9.78 21.31 -29.20
N THR A 224 -8.52 21.40 -29.62
CA THR A 224 -8.09 21.65 -31.01
C THR A 224 -7.71 20.33 -31.65
N ILE A 225 -8.44 19.93 -32.70
CA ILE A 225 -8.22 18.68 -33.43
C ILE A 225 -7.72 19.04 -34.83
N ARG A 226 -6.46 18.75 -35.14
CA ARG A 226 -5.85 18.97 -36.45
C ARG A 226 -5.77 17.65 -37.20
N ASN A 227 -6.31 17.61 -38.42
CA ASN A 227 -6.13 16.48 -39.33
C ASN A 227 -4.81 16.65 -40.08
N ILE A 228 -3.84 15.80 -39.79
CA ILE A 228 -2.52 15.78 -40.42
C ILE A 228 -2.38 14.71 -41.52
N SER A 229 -3.45 13.96 -41.78
CA SER A 229 -3.49 12.97 -42.87
C SER A 229 -3.86 13.60 -44.22
N ASP A 230 -3.72 12.79 -45.28
CA ASP A 230 -4.12 13.15 -46.65
C ASP A 230 -5.62 12.92 -46.94
N ASN A 231 -6.37 12.34 -46.01
CA ASN A 231 -7.80 12.04 -46.16
C ASN A 231 -8.65 12.94 -45.27
N ASP A 232 -9.91 13.19 -45.65
CA ASP A 232 -10.87 13.78 -44.73
C ASP A 232 -11.17 12.78 -43.60
N VAL A 233 -11.22 13.27 -42.36
CA VAL A 233 -11.51 12.44 -41.18
C VAL A 233 -12.80 12.90 -40.51
N ILE A 234 -13.46 11.97 -39.83
CA ILE A 234 -14.52 12.27 -38.86
C ILE A 234 -13.95 12.03 -37.47
N SER A 235 -14.01 13.03 -36.57
CA SER A 235 -13.57 12.85 -35.19
C SER A 235 -14.71 12.31 -34.31
N GLU A 236 -14.42 11.32 -33.49
CA GLU A 236 -15.24 10.91 -32.36
C GLU A 236 -14.48 11.16 -31.07
N VAL A 237 -15.13 11.78 -30.07
CA VAL A 237 -14.46 12.18 -28.82
C VAL A 237 -15.07 11.44 -27.64
N ALA A 238 -14.23 10.69 -26.92
CA ALA A 238 -14.59 10.06 -25.65
C ALA A 238 -14.02 10.89 -24.49
N SER A 239 -14.87 11.30 -23.56
CA SER A 239 -14.48 12.04 -22.35
C SER A 239 -15.45 11.68 -21.22
N GLU A 240 -14.97 11.71 -19.98
CA GLU A 240 -15.84 11.63 -18.80
C GLU A 240 -16.59 12.95 -18.55
N GLN A 241 -16.08 14.05 -19.13
CA GLN A 241 -16.67 15.38 -19.06
C GLN A 241 -17.62 15.64 -20.26
N ASP A 242 -18.36 16.75 -20.23
CA ASP A 242 -19.32 17.05 -21.30
C ASP A 242 -18.60 17.56 -22.55
N ALA A 243 -18.52 16.69 -23.55
CA ALA A 243 -17.92 16.92 -24.87
C ALA A 243 -18.96 16.83 -26.00
N ALA A 244 -20.22 17.20 -25.75
CA ALA A 244 -21.30 17.12 -26.75
C ALA A 244 -20.98 17.88 -28.04
N ASP A 245 -20.27 19.01 -27.94
CA ASP A 245 -19.90 19.86 -29.08
C ASP A 245 -18.72 19.30 -29.90
N CYS A 246 -18.07 18.22 -29.42
CA CYS A 246 -16.90 17.62 -30.05
C CYS A 246 -17.21 16.41 -30.95
N GLN A 247 -18.48 16.02 -31.06
CA GLN A 247 -18.85 14.75 -31.72
C GLN A 247 -18.99 14.89 -33.24
N ASN A 248 -18.46 13.91 -33.97
CA ASN A 248 -18.61 13.74 -35.42
C ASN A 248 -18.17 14.96 -36.25
N LEU A 249 -17.08 15.63 -35.85
CA LEU A 249 -16.56 16.76 -36.62
C LEU A 249 -15.89 16.23 -37.88
N THR A 250 -16.35 16.71 -39.04
CA THR A 250 -15.67 16.41 -40.31
C THR A 250 -14.54 17.41 -40.51
N ILE A 251 -13.30 16.92 -40.54
CA ILE A 251 -12.08 17.73 -40.65
C ILE A 251 -11.38 17.36 -41.94
N ALA A 252 -11.34 18.30 -42.88
CA ALA A 252 -10.68 18.06 -44.16
C ALA A 252 -9.16 17.88 -44.00
N ALA A 253 -8.53 17.20 -44.94
CA ALA A 253 -7.07 17.00 -44.93
C ALA A 253 -6.31 18.33 -44.75
N GLY A 254 -5.45 18.40 -43.72
CA GLY A 254 -4.65 19.57 -43.38
C GLY A 254 -5.38 20.71 -42.65
N GLU A 255 -6.68 20.57 -42.37
CA GLU A 255 -7.48 21.55 -41.61
C GLU A 255 -7.55 21.18 -40.12
N GLU A 256 -8.11 22.09 -39.32
CA GLU A 256 -8.36 21.90 -37.89
C GLU A 256 -9.82 22.23 -37.53
N ALA A 257 -10.31 21.62 -36.46
CA ALA A 257 -11.58 21.95 -35.84
C ALA A 257 -11.40 22.13 -34.33
N ASN A 258 -12.12 23.11 -33.78
CA ASN A 258 -12.13 23.38 -32.35
C ASN A 258 -13.50 23.05 -31.79
N CYS A 259 -13.52 22.46 -30.60
CA CYS A 259 -14.72 22.26 -29.81
C CYS A 259 -14.42 22.51 -28.34
N VAL A 260 -15.45 22.54 -27.50
CA VAL A 260 -15.32 22.85 -26.07
C VAL A 260 -15.73 21.63 -25.27
N ILE A 261 -14.91 21.31 -24.26
CA ILE A 261 -15.24 20.35 -23.20
C ILE A 261 -15.52 21.15 -21.93
N THR A 262 -16.60 20.79 -21.25
CA THR A 262 -17.02 21.47 -20.02
C THR A 262 -17.16 20.51 -18.86
N HIS A 263 -16.90 21.01 -17.65
CA HIS A 263 -17.07 20.25 -16.41
C HIS A 263 -17.65 21.13 -15.32
N GLU A 264 -18.67 20.62 -14.62
CA GLU A 264 -19.21 21.27 -13.43
C GLU A 264 -18.34 20.89 -12.22
N VAL A 265 -17.72 21.88 -11.58
CA VAL A 265 -16.83 21.71 -10.44
C VAL A 265 -17.57 20.99 -9.31
N THR A 266 -17.02 19.86 -8.87
CA THR A 266 -17.54 19.03 -7.78
C THR A 266 -16.82 19.32 -6.47
N GLN A 267 -17.30 18.73 -5.37
CA GLN A 267 -16.62 18.79 -4.09
C GLN A 267 -15.27 18.05 -4.10
N ASP A 268 -15.15 17.01 -4.92
CA ASP A 268 -13.91 16.24 -5.07
C ASP A 268 -12.85 17.06 -5.82
N ASP A 269 -13.26 17.82 -6.85
CA ASP A 269 -12.35 18.75 -7.54
C ASP A 269 -11.81 19.83 -6.59
N VAL A 270 -12.69 20.37 -5.73
CA VAL A 270 -12.29 21.34 -4.68
C VAL A 270 -11.29 20.71 -3.70
N GLU A 271 -11.47 19.44 -3.33
CA GLU A 271 -10.52 18.72 -2.47
C GLU A 271 -9.18 18.47 -3.15
N LEU A 272 -9.20 18.15 -4.45
CA LEU A 272 -8.01 18.00 -5.28
C LEU A 272 -7.31 19.36 -5.52
N GLY A 273 -8.06 20.45 -5.51
CA GLY A 273 -7.60 21.80 -5.84
C GLY A 273 -7.50 22.07 -7.34
N TYR A 274 -8.07 21.21 -8.17
CA TYR A 274 -8.08 21.35 -9.64
C TYR A 274 -9.20 20.54 -10.27
N VAL A 275 -9.57 20.91 -11.49
CA VAL A 275 -10.30 20.04 -12.42
C VAL A 275 -9.32 19.54 -13.49
N GLU A 276 -9.35 18.25 -13.77
CA GLU A 276 -8.65 17.65 -14.91
C GLU A 276 -9.67 17.31 -15.99
N LEU A 277 -9.46 17.88 -17.17
CA LEU A 277 -10.26 17.65 -18.37
C LEU A 277 -9.44 16.75 -19.26
N ALA A 278 -10.00 15.62 -19.68
CA ALA A 278 -9.31 14.67 -20.54
C ALA A 278 -10.24 14.18 -21.65
N ALA A 279 -9.67 13.97 -22.82
CA ALA A 279 -10.39 13.48 -23.98
C ALA A 279 -9.53 12.54 -24.81
N GLU A 280 -10.16 11.52 -25.35
CA GLU A 280 -9.61 10.66 -26.37
C GLU A 280 -10.33 10.94 -27.70
N VAL A 281 -9.56 11.23 -28.74
CA VAL A 281 -10.06 11.60 -30.06
C VAL A 281 -9.71 10.50 -31.05
N SER A 282 -10.74 9.83 -31.56
CA SER A 282 -10.63 8.87 -32.64
C SER A 282 -10.83 9.56 -33.99
N ALA A 283 -9.94 9.32 -34.96
CA ALA A 283 -10.15 9.68 -36.36
C ALA A 283 -10.75 8.49 -37.11
N LEU A 284 -11.84 8.74 -37.83
CA LEU A 284 -12.49 7.76 -38.69
C LEU A 284 -12.35 8.16 -40.16
N VAL A 285 -11.96 7.20 -40.99
CA VAL A 285 -11.97 7.29 -42.46
C VAL A 285 -12.88 6.18 -42.97
N ASP A 286 -13.89 6.53 -43.78
CA ASP A 286 -14.89 5.58 -44.30
C ASP A 286 -15.60 4.72 -43.22
N GLY A 287 -15.62 5.20 -41.97
CA GLY A 287 -16.26 4.53 -40.83
C GLY A 287 -15.34 3.57 -40.06
N GLU A 288 -14.05 3.51 -40.41
CA GLU A 288 -13.03 2.74 -39.69
C GLU A 288 -12.13 3.69 -38.89
N VAL A 289 -11.81 3.34 -37.63
CA VAL A 289 -10.89 4.11 -36.79
C VAL A 289 -9.47 3.91 -37.33
N VAL A 290 -8.79 5.01 -37.65
CA VAL A 290 -7.43 5.01 -38.22
C VAL A 290 -6.39 5.61 -37.28
N ASP A 291 -6.81 6.38 -36.28
CA ASP A 291 -5.91 6.94 -35.25
C ASP A 291 -6.70 7.25 -33.98
N ILE A 292 -6.02 7.19 -32.83
CA ILE A 292 -6.56 7.55 -31.52
C ILE A 292 -5.48 8.38 -30.79
N VAL A 293 -5.84 9.61 -30.41
CA VAL A 293 -4.94 10.55 -29.73
C VAL A 293 -5.65 11.11 -28.49
N SER A 294 -4.96 11.10 -27.35
CA SER A 294 -5.47 11.67 -26.11
C SER A 294 -4.93 13.09 -25.92
N ALA A 295 -5.73 13.95 -25.29
CA ALA A 295 -5.31 15.27 -24.82
C ALA A 295 -5.94 15.54 -23.45
N ASP A 296 -5.22 16.28 -22.61
CA ASP A 296 -5.66 16.68 -21.29
C ASP A 296 -5.29 18.13 -20.99
N ALA A 297 -6.05 18.75 -20.10
CA ALA A 297 -5.78 20.06 -19.55
C ALA A 297 -6.22 20.11 -18.09
N ARG A 298 -5.56 20.98 -17.32
CA ARG A 298 -5.84 21.12 -15.89
C ARG A 298 -6.14 22.57 -15.52
N VAL A 299 -7.25 22.77 -14.82
CA VAL A 299 -7.66 24.08 -14.30
C VAL A 299 -7.48 24.10 -12.79
N GLY A 300 -6.58 24.95 -12.30
CA GLY A 300 -6.40 25.12 -10.85
C GLY A 300 -7.61 25.79 -10.21
N LEU A 301 -8.06 25.26 -9.07
CA LEU A 301 -9.08 25.90 -8.24
C LEU A 301 -8.38 26.66 -7.13
N ASN A 302 -8.64 27.97 -7.01
CA ASN A 302 -8.10 28.77 -5.92
C ASN A 302 -8.91 28.53 -4.64
N THR A 303 -8.63 27.40 -3.98
CA THR A 303 -9.31 26.97 -2.76
C THR A 303 -8.60 27.50 -1.51
N SER A 304 -9.39 27.97 -0.55
CA SER A 304 -8.89 28.36 0.77
C SER A 304 -9.54 27.50 1.83
N TRP A 305 -8.73 26.95 2.73
CA TRP A 305 -9.18 26.09 3.81
C TRP A 305 -9.15 26.82 5.15
N ASP A 306 -10.06 26.45 6.04
CA ASP A 306 -10.04 26.96 7.41
C ASP A 306 -8.79 26.44 8.12
N GLU A 307 -8.12 27.34 8.85
CA GLU A 307 -6.99 26.98 9.71
C GLU A 307 -7.43 25.94 10.75
N ALA A 308 -6.54 25.02 11.06
CA ALA A 308 -6.70 24.10 12.17
C ALA A 308 -6.77 24.88 13.49
N THR A 309 -7.48 24.30 14.46
CA THR A 309 -7.66 24.95 15.76
C THR A 309 -7.36 23.99 16.90
N ALA A 310 -7.09 24.54 18.07
CA ALA A 310 -6.91 23.73 19.26
C ALA A 310 -8.14 22.85 19.52
N PHE A 311 -7.91 21.58 19.85
CA PHE A 311 -8.96 20.59 20.13
C PHE A 311 -8.50 19.64 21.22
N GLU A 312 -9.40 18.81 21.73
CA GLU A 312 -9.04 17.69 22.61
C GLU A 312 -9.08 16.41 21.76
N HIS A 313 -8.08 15.54 21.94
CA HIS A 313 -8.12 14.23 21.28
C HIS A 313 -9.33 13.44 21.78
N PRO A 314 -10.13 12.80 20.91
CA PRO A 314 -11.38 12.18 21.35
C PRO A 314 -11.20 11.01 22.32
N ASP A 315 -12.11 10.89 23.29
CA ASP A 315 -12.27 9.71 24.14
C ASP A 315 -13.20 8.68 23.49
N ALA A 316 -12.87 7.39 23.61
CA ALA A 316 -13.73 6.32 23.11
C ALA A 316 -15.02 6.26 23.94
N SER A 317 -16.14 5.89 23.31
CA SER A 317 -17.43 5.85 24.00
C SER A 317 -17.71 4.48 24.62
N ILE A 318 -18.11 4.49 25.89
CA ILE A 318 -18.61 3.30 26.61
C ILE A 318 -20.11 3.04 26.42
N SER A 319 -20.84 4.00 25.83
CA SER A 319 -22.30 3.92 25.65
C SER A 319 -22.71 3.44 24.26
N MET A 320 -21.75 3.27 23.35
CA MET A 320 -22.05 2.78 22.00
C MET A 320 -22.41 1.30 22.02
N ASP A 321 -23.43 0.93 21.24
CA ASP A 321 -23.75 -0.47 20.97
C ASP A 321 -22.56 -1.20 20.35
N ALA A 322 -22.45 -2.50 20.63
CA ALA A 322 -21.40 -3.35 20.07
C ALA A 322 -21.48 -3.39 18.52
N LYS A 323 -20.49 -2.78 17.86
CA LYS A 323 -20.42 -2.66 16.40
C LYS A 323 -18.99 -2.90 15.90
N MET A 324 -18.88 -3.59 14.77
CA MET A 324 -17.70 -3.65 13.91
C MET A 324 -18.20 -3.58 12.48
N SER A 325 -17.72 -2.62 11.71
CA SER A 325 -18.07 -2.51 10.29
C SER A 325 -17.48 -3.67 9.48
N ALA A 326 -18.03 -3.87 8.28
CA ALA A 326 -17.31 -4.61 7.26
C ALA A 326 -16.01 -3.88 6.90
N GLY A 327 -15.03 -4.61 6.38
CA GLY A 327 -13.84 -4.00 5.78
C GLY A 327 -14.23 -3.23 4.52
N GLN A 328 -13.86 -1.96 4.47
CA GLN A 328 -14.01 -1.08 3.31
C GLN A 328 -12.64 -0.92 2.67
N LEU A 329 -12.51 -1.30 1.40
CA LEU A 329 -11.29 -1.03 0.65
C LEU A 329 -11.12 0.48 0.51
N ILE A 330 -9.99 1.01 0.98
CA ILE A 330 -9.62 2.42 0.80
C ILE A 330 -8.90 2.57 -0.52
N MET A 331 -7.89 1.74 -0.76
CA MET A 331 -7.18 1.62 -2.04
C MET A 331 -6.61 0.23 -2.19
N GLY A 332 -6.69 -0.31 -3.41
CA GLY A 332 -6.07 -1.58 -3.78
C GLY A 332 -4.90 -1.38 -4.73
N PHE A 333 -4.08 -2.42 -4.89
CA PHE A 333 -3.05 -2.44 -5.92
C PHE A 333 -3.68 -2.38 -7.32
N ASP A 334 -2.93 -1.83 -8.26
CA ASP A 334 -3.28 -1.80 -9.68
C ASP A 334 -2.09 -2.31 -10.52
N SER A 335 -2.18 -2.19 -11.84
CA SER A 335 -1.11 -2.63 -12.76
C SER A 335 0.17 -1.79 -12.66
N GLU A 336 0.13 -0.65 -11.97
CA GLU A 336 1.21 0.33 -11.92
C GLU A 336 1.77 0.53 -10.51
N ASN A 337 1.00 0.23 -9.47
CA ASN A 337 1.28 0.61 -8.09
C ASN A 337 0.97 -0.51 -7.11
N ASN A 338 1.90 -0.66 -6.16
CA ASN A 338 1.66 -1.36 -4.91
C ASN A 338 1.22 -0.37 -3.82
N ILE A 339 0.19 -0.68 -3.04
CA ILE A 339 -0.37 0.20 -1.99
C ILE A 339 -0.09 -0.37 -0.60
N ARG A 340 0.64 0.36 0.26
CA ARG A 340 1.07 -0.18 1.56
C ARG A 340 1.16 0.87 2.65
N ILE A 341 1.36 0.38 3.87
CA ILE A 341 1.76 1.15 5.06
C ILE A 341 0.72 2.18 5.53
N PRO A 342 -0.29 1.74 6.31
CA PRO A 342 -1.36 2.61 6.78
C PRO A 342 -0.91 3.54 7.93
N ALA A 343 -1.34 4.81 7.85
CA ALA A 343 -1.31 5.81 8.92
C ALA A 343 -2.71 6.44 9.08
N LEU A 344 -3.14 6.70 10.31
CA LEU A 344 -4.49 7.21 10.60
C LEU A 344 -4.45 8.32 11.65
N ALA A 345 -5.16 9.43 11.38
CA ALA A 345 -5.30 10.53 12.33
C ALA A 345 -6.71 11.14 12.28
N VAL A 346 -7.07 11.83 13.36
CA VAL A 346 -8.28 12.66 13.42
C VAL A 346 -7.85 14.13 13.51
N ALA A 347 -8.34 14.94 12.58
CA ALA A 347 -8.07 16.37 12.52
C ALA A 347 -8.92 17.16 13.51
N SER A 348 -8.57 18.43 13.75
CA SER A 348 -9.26 19.26 14.74
C SER A 348 -10.74 19.55 14.41
N ASN A 349 -11.12 19.39 13.14
CA ASN A 349 -12.50 19.52 12.67
C ASN A 349 -13.29 18.19 12.68
N GLY A 350 -12.72 17.12 13.23
CA GLY A 350 -13.35 15.79 13.30
C GLY A 350 -13.11 14.91 12.07
N ASP A 351 -12.52 15.44 10.99
CA ASP A 351 -12.22 14.64 9.79
C ASP A 351 -11.21 13.53 10.12
N LEU A 352 -11.42 12.35 9.53
CA LEU A 352 -10.49 11.25 9.57
C LEU A 352 -9.56 11.30 8.35
N LEU A 353 -8.25 11.18 8.58
CA LEU A 353 -7.21 11.19 7.57
C LEU A 353 -6.54 9.82 7.50
N ALA A 354 -6.65 9.14 6.37
CA ALA A 354 -5.97 7.87 6.10
C ALA A 354 -4.84 8.11 5.10
N SER A 355 -3.60 7.91 5.52
CA SER A 355 -2.42 7.99 4.65
C SER A 355 -1.78 6.63 4.44
N TYR A 356 -1.13 6.49 3.28
CA TYR A 356 -0.45 5.28 2.86
C TYR A 356 0.57 5.58 1.76
N ASP A 357 1.44 4.63 1.50
CA ASP A 357 2.36 4.63 0.36
C ASP A 357 1.62 4.27 -0.92
N ARG A 358 1.84 5.06 -1.96
CA ARG A 358 1.67 4.64 -3.36
C ARG A 358 3.04 4.30 -3.92
N ARG A 359 3.24 3.05 -4.31
CA ARG A 359 4.57 2.51 -4.67
C ARG A 359 4.62 2.09 -6.14
N PRO A 360 5.10 2.95 -7.04
CA PRO A 360 5.15 2.61 -8.45
C PRO A 360 6.00 1.37 -8.71
N LEU A 361 5.51 0.44 -9.53
CA LEU A 361 6.26 -0.73 -10.00
C LEU A 361 7.47 -0.29 -10.82
N ALA A 362 7.29 0.75 -11.64
CA ALA A 362 8.37 1.37 -12.42
C ALA A 362 9.25 2.35 -11.61
N GLY A 363 9.04 2.53 -10.31
CA GLY A 363 9.78 3.48 -9.47
C GLY A 363 11.17 2.99 -9.00
N GLY A 364 11.53 1.76 -9.35
CA GLY A 364 12.71 1.04 -8.87
C GLY A 364 12.33 0.02 -7.79
N PHE A 365 12.96 -1.16 -7.80
CA PHE A 365 12.61 -2.24 -6.86
C PHE A 365 11.16 -2.76 -6.95
N ASN A 366 10.48 -2.55 -8.09
CA ASN A 366 9.19 -3.17 -8.42
C ASN A 366 8.09 -2.97 -7.36
N GLY A 367 7.82 -1.72 -6.96
CA GLY A 367 6.81 -1.42 -5.93
C GLY A 367 7.28 -1.73 -4.50
N GLY A 368 8.60 -1.81 -4.29
CA GLY A 368 9.23 -2.12 -3.02
C GLY A 368 9.26 -0.97 -2.02
N ASP A 369 9.92 -1.20 -0.89
CA ASP A 369 10.22 -0.18 0.11
C ASP A 369 11.23 0.86 -0.43
N SER A 370 11.61 1.85 0.38
CA SER A 370 12.70 2.77 0.03
C SER A 370 13.97 2.00 -0.41
N PRO A 371 14.68 2.43 -1.47
CA PRO A 371 14.56 3.70 -2.16
C PRO A 371 13.71 3.64 -3.45
N ASN A 372 12.61 2.89 -3.48
CA ASN A 372 11.63 3.03 -4.55
C ASN A 372 11.08 4.47 -4.58
N ALA A 373 10.68 4.97 -5.76
CA ALA A 373 10.11 6.30 -5.99
C ALA A 373 8.66 6.42 -5.47
N ASN A 374 8.43 5.94 -4.25
CA ASN A 374 7.13 5.93 -3.59
C ASN A 374 6.64 7.36 -3.32
N SER A 375 5.33 7.51 -3.21
CA SER A 375 4.67 8.76 -2.78
C SER A 375 3.90 8.53 -1.49
N ILE A 376 3.81 9.55 -0.64
CA ILE A 376 2.88 9.57 0.49
C ILE A 376 1.59 10.22 0.02
N VAL A 377 0.50 9.49 0.10
CA VAL A 377 -0.84 9.93 -0.30
C VAL A 377 -1.81 9.84 0.87
N GLN A 378 -2.98 10.45 0.72
CA GLN A 378 -4.01 10.55 1.75
C GLN A 378 -5.41 10.52 1.15
N ARG A 379 -6.34 9.86 1.84
CA ARG A 379 -7.79 10.07 1.67
C ARG A 379 -8.40 10.61 2.96
N ARG A 380 -9.47 11.37 2.80
CA ARG A 380 -10.20 12.04 3.89
C ARG A 380 -11.63 11.50 4.01
N SER A 381 -12.11 11.36 5.23
CA SER A 381 -13.53 11.16 5.54
C SER A 381 -14.02 12.23 6.50
N SER A 382 -15.18 12.82 6.20
CA SER A 382 -15.86 13.81 7.06
C SER A 382 -17.10 13.23 7.77
N ASP A 383 -17.28 11.91 7.71
CA ASP A 383 -18.44 11.20 8.22
C ASP A 383 -18.07 9.92 9.00
N ASN A 384 -16.96 9.97 9.75
CA ASN A 384 -16.44 8.88 10.60
C ASN A 384 -16.13 7.59 9.81
N GLY A 385 -15.54 7.76 8.63
CA GLY A 385 -15.07 6.68 7.77
C GLY A 385 -16.19 5.94 7.03
N VAL A 386 -17.37 6.55 6.85
CA VAL A 386 -18.46 5.94 6.04
C VAL A 386 -18.18 6.15 4.55
N THR A 387 -17.83 7.37 4.16
CA THR A 387 -17.39 7.74 2.81
C THR A 387 -16.00 8.36 2.85
N TRP A 388 -15.27 8.22 1.74
CA TRP A 388 -13.91 8.72 1.58
C TRP A 388 -13.83 9.54 0.30
N GLY A 389 -13.32 10.76 0.41
CA GLY A 389 -13.07 11.65 -0.73
C GLY A 389 -11.93 11.15 -1.64
N PRO A 390 -11.51 11.96 -2.62
CA PRO A 390 -10.45 11.59 -3.56
C PRO A 390 -9.10 11.39 -2.85
N GLU A 391 -8.17 10.73 -3.53
CA GLU A 391 -6.78 10.62 -3.09
C GLU A 391 -6.05 11.95 -3.36
N THR A 392 -5.37 12.44 -2.33
CA THR A 392 -4.53 13.65 -2.37
C THR A 392 -3.09 13.28 -2.05
N VAL A 393 -2.13 14.10 -2.49
CA VAL A 393 -0.70 13.82 -2.31
C VAL A 393 -0.15 14.68 -1.16
N ILE A 394 0.53 14.05 -0.20
CA ILE A 394 1.30 14.73 0.85
C ILE A 394 2.72 14.99 0.35
N SER A 395 3.36 13.95 -0.22
CA SER A 395 4.73 14.00 -0.71
C SER A 395 4.86 13.19 -2.01
N GLN A 396 5.10 13.86 -3.12
CA GLN A 396 5.12 13.26 -4.46
C GLN A 396 6.49 12.65 -4.79
N GLY A 397 6.54 11.33 -4.97
CA GLY A 397 7.71 10.62 -5.49
C GLY A 397 7.98 10.93 -6.96
N LYS A 398 9.23 10.75 -7.39
CA LYS A 398 9.68 10.91 -8.77
C LYS A 398 10.58 9.76 -9.16
N ALA A 399 10.25 9.05 -10.24
CA ALA A 399 11.08 8.00 -10.82
C ALA A 399 12.18 8.56 -11.76
N GLY A 400 13.11 7.71 -12.18
CA GLY A 400 14.22 8.07 -13.09
C GLY A 400 15.57 8.24 -12.39
N ASP A 401 16.54 8.82 -13.11
CA ASP A 401 17.93 8.95 -12.64
C ASP A 401 18.08 9.90 -11.44
N ASP A 402 17.20 10.89 -11.32
CA ASP A 402 17.16 11.83 -10.20
C ASP A 402 16.05 11.48 -9.18
N LYS A 403 15.84 10.18 -8.98
CA LYS A 403 14.78 9.63 -8.15
C LYS A 403 14.68 10.26 -6.77
N ILE A 404 13.46 10.49 -6.33
CA ILE A 404 13.11 10.76 -4.94
C ILE A 404 11.91 9.90 -4.56
N GLY A 405 11.96 9.28 -3.39
CA GLY A 405 10.91 8.41 -2.90
C GLY A 405 10.56 8.73 -1.46
N PHE A 406 9.28 8.78 -1.16
CA PHE A 406 8.75 9.01 0.18
C PHE A 406 7.99 7.77 0.66
N SER A 407 8.27 7.29 1.87
CA SER A 407 7.69 6.01 2.36
C SER A 407 7.47 5.98 3.85
N ASP A 408 6.57 5.10 4.28
CA ASP A 408 6.29 4.75 5.67
C ASP A 408 5.70 5.92 6.49
N PRO A 409 4.46 6.36 6.16
CA PRO A 409 3.85 7.50 6.83
C PRO A 409 3.51 7.20 8.29
N SER A 410 3.64 8.22 9.14
CA SER A 410 3.12 8.23 10.51
C SER A 410 2.56 9.60 10.86
N TYR A 411 1.36 9.66 11.42
CA TYR A 411 0.78 10.93 11.86
C TYR A 411 1.11 11.28 13.31
N VAL A 412 1.23 12.57 13.60
CA VAL A 412 1.17 13.13 14.97
C VAL A 412 0.31 14.39 14.93
N THR A 413 -0.66 14.50 15.83
CA THR A 413 -1.54 15.67 15.95
C THR A 413 -1.19 16.48 17.20
N ASP A 414 -1.03 17.80 17.04
CA ASP A 414 -0.87 18.72 18.17
C ASP A 414 -2.23 19.33 18.54
N LYS A 415 -2.75 18.94 19.68
CA LYS A 415 -4.03 19.40 20.20
C LYS A 415 -4.05 20.89 20.56
N ASN A 416 -2.89 21.50 20.84
CA ASN A 416 -2.82 22.90 21.23
C ASN A 416 -3.02 23.86 20.05
N THR A 417 -2.76 23.39 18.83
CA THR A 417 -2.82 24.19 17.60
C THR A 417 -3.75 23.60 16.56
N GLY A 418 -4.01 22.29 16.61
CA GLY A 418 -4.67 21.53 15.55
C GLY A 418 -3.73 21.13 14.41
N HIS A 419 -2.44 21.49 14.47
CA HIS A 419 -1.48 21.13 13.44
C HIS A 419 -1.30 19.61 13.37
N ILE A 420 -1.07 19.13 12.16
CA ILE A 420 -0.89 17.70 11.87
C ILE A 420 0.46 17.51 11.20
N PHE A 421 1.25 16.59 11.72
CA PHE A 421 2.55 16.19 11.19
C PHE A 421 2.41 14.82 10.53
N ASN A 422 2.96 14.64 9.34
CA ASN A 422 3.12 13.35 8.69
C ASN A 422 4.63 13.07 8.55
N PHE A 423 5.17 12.15 9.32
CA PHE A 423 6.55 11.69 9.24
C PHE A 423 6.70 10.58 8.22
N HIS A 424 7.80 10.57 7.49
CA HIS A 424 8.09 9.55 6.49
C HIS A 424 9.60 9.56 6.15
N VAL A 425 10.06 8.52 5.47
CA VAL A 425 11.37 8.53 4.82
C VAL A 425 11.33 9.49 3.63
N GLN A 426 12.39 10.26 3.39
CA GLN A 426 12.69 10.83 2.08
C GLN A 426 13.99 10.19 1.58
N SER A 427 13.85 9.28 0.62
CA SER A 427 14.95 8.51 0.05
C SER A 427 15.36 9.03 -1.32
N PHE A 428 16.65 8.86 -1.62
CA PHE A 428 17.26 9.13 -2.91
C PHE A 428 17.75 7.81 -3.51
N ASP A 429 19.05 7.51 -3.42
CA ASP A 429 19.62 6.24 -3.90
C ASP A 429 19.76 5.20 -2.78
N SER A 430 19.59 5.61 -1.53
CA SER A 430 19.71 4.76 -0.34
C SER A 430 18.37 4.55 0.36
N GLY A 431 18.14 3.31 0.80
CA GLY A 431 16.99 2.91 1.58
C GLY A 431 17.40 2.28 2.90
N VAL A 432 16.44 1.84 3.72
CA VAL A 432 16.73 1.31 5.07
C VAL A 432 17.76 0.17 5.00
N PHE A 433 17.63 -0.74 4.04
CA PHE A 433 18.54 -1.88 3.86
C PHE A 433 19.42 -1.81 2.60
N HIS A 434 19.32 -0.75 1.80
CA HIS A 434 19.98 -0.62 0.48
C HIS A 434 20.95 0.58 0.43
N ASN A 435 22.10 0.41 -0.23
CA ASN A 435 23.14 1.45 -0.39
C ASN A 435 23.53 2.19 0.90
N ASN A 436 23.67 1.43 1.98
CA ASN A 436 24.14 1.94 3.27
C ASN A 436 25.68 2.05 3.32
N PRO A 437 26.25 2.96 4.14
CA PRO A 437 25.58 3.87 5.07
C PRO A 437 24.94 5.06 4.36
N ALA A 438 23.73 5.40 4.76
CA ALA A 438 22.85 6.40 4.15
C ALA A 438 23.03 7.83 4.70
N TYR A 439 24.15 8.14 5.35
CA TYR A 439 24.42 9.48 5.88
C TYR A 439 25.82 9.94 5.47
N THR A 440 25.87 11.00 4.66
CA THR A 440 27.11 11.69 4.29
C THR A 440 27.28 12.91 5.19
N TYR A 441 28.47 13.10 5.75
CA TYR A 441 28.76 14.21 6.67
C TYR A 441 29.68 15.24 6.00
N ASN A 442 29.34 16.51 6.16
CA ASN A 442 30.17 17.66 5.79
C ASN A 442 31.37 17.82 6.74
N GLU A 443 32.33 18.67 6.36
CA GLU A 443 33.53 18.94 7.19
C GLU A 443 33.19 19.53 8.57
N ASP A 444 32.07 20.24 8.70
CA ASP A 444 31.60 20.83 9.96
C ASP A 444 30.80 19.84 10.84
N GLY A 445 30.63 18.60 10.38
CA GLY A 445 29.89 17.55 11.07
C GLY A 445 28.38 17.56 10.84
N SER A 446 27.85 18.49 10.03
CA SER A 446 26.46 18.42 9.56
C SER A 446 26.26 17.28 8.57
N ILE A 447 25.03 16.78 8.43
CA ILE A 447 24.65 15.81 7.41
C ILE A 447 24.32 16.56 6.11
N ASP A 448 24.86 16.08 4.99
CA ASP A 448 24.49 16.56 3.66
C ASP A 448 23.16 15.93 3.23
N GLU A 449 22.07 16.60 3.56
CA GLU A 449 20.70 16.21 3.24
C GLU A 449 20.40 16.23 1.73
N SER A 450 21.27 16.84 0.92
CA SER A 450 21.11 16.88 -0.55
C SER A 450 21.88 15.78 -1.28
N HIS A 451 22.79 15.09 -0.57
CA HIS A 451 23.62 14.06 -1.17
C HIS A 451 22.78 12.86 -1.63
N ARG A 452 23.05 12.35 -2.83
CA ARG A 452 22.27 11.26 -3.46
C ARG A 452 22.20 9.95 -2.66
N ASN A 453 23.24 9.68 -1.86
CA ASN A 453 23.27 8.52 -0.96
C ASN A 453 22.64 8.81 0.42
N THR A 454 22.04 9.98 0.64
CA THR A 454 21.40 10.31 1.91
C THR A 454 19.97 9.79 1.92
N MET A 455 19.60 9.09 3.00
CA MET A 455 18.21 8.75 3.30
C MET A 455 17.73 9.66 4.42
N ASN A 456 16.91 10.64 4.08
CA ASN A 456 16.48 11.69 4.96
C ASN A 456 15.29 11.28 5.84
N LEU A 457 15.20 11.92 6.99
CA LEU A 457 14.02 11.96 7.84
C LEU A 457 13.10 13.07 7.31
N GLY A 458 12.10 12.68 6.52
CA GLY A 458 11.11 13.58 5.96
C GLY A 458 9.94 13.82 6.94
N MET A 459 9.34 14.99 6.85
CA MET A 459 8.15 15.36 7.59
C MET A 459 7.36 16.38 6.77
N ALA A 460 6.05 16.24 6.72
CA ALA A 460 5.14 17.25 6.20
C ALA A 460 4.27 17.80 7.33
N VAL A 461 3.94 19.10 7.27
CA VAL A 461 3.09 19.77 8.26
C VAL A 461 1.88 20.37 7.58
N SER A 462 0.69 20.09 8.13
CA SER A 462 -0.54 20.75 7.75
C SER A 462 -1.04 21.64 8.89
N LYS A 463 -1.48 22.85 8.51
CA LYS A 463 -2.07 23.85 9.41
C LYS A 463 -3.56 24.08 9.12
N ASP A 464 -4.16 23.24 8.27
CA ASP A 464 -5.52 23.39 7.74
C ASP A 464 -6.26 22.03 7.70
N ASN A 465 -6.12 21.26 8.78
CA ASN A 465 -6.79 19.96 8.96
C ASN A 465 -6.39 18.89 7.93
N GLY A 466 -5.16 18.93 7.43
CA GLY A 466 -4.62 17.96 6.49
C GLY A 466 -4.96 18.22 5.02
N ARG A 467 -5.39 19.45 4.66
CA ARG A 467 -5.79 19.80 3.28
C ARG A 467 -4.56 20.17 2.45
N THR A 468 -3.65 20.97 3.00
CA THR A 468 -2.37 21.31 2.38
C THR A 468 -1.20 20.95 3.28
N TRP A 469 -0.03 20.75 2.67
CA TRP A 469 1.15 20.18 3.33
C TRP A 469 2.43 20.94 2.96
N GLU A 470 3.17 21.37 3.98
CA GLU A 470 4.52 21.94 3.84
C GLU A 470 5.56 20.86 4.16
N ASN A 471 6.34 20.44 3.16
CA ASN A 471 7.39 19.43 3.30
C ASN A 471 8.69 20.00 3.93
N ARG A 472 9.31 19.24 4.84
CA ARG A 472 10.53 19.57 5.58
C ARG A 472 11.39 18.32 5.77
N VAL A 473 12.71 18.50 5.79
CA VAL A 473 13.67 17.48 6.23
C VAL A 473 14.20 17.86 7.61
N ILE A 474 14.36 16.86 8.49
CA ILE A 474 14.84 17.04 9.88
C ILE A 474 16.06 16.15 10.19
N THR A 475 16.72 15.59 9.18
CA THR A 475 17.81 14.61 9.35
C THR A 475 18.98 15.18 10.14
N ASP A 476 19.53 16.30 9.68
CA ASP A 476 20.64 16.96 10.36
C ASP A 476 20.21 17.54 11.70
N GLU A 477 19.01 18.10 11.79
CA GLU A 477 18.47 18.61 13.05
C GLU A 477 18.44 17.54 14.16
N VAL A 478 17.95 16.35 13.83
CA VAL A 478 17.80 15.24 14.78
C VAL A 478 19.12 14.51 15.00
N LEU A 479 19.97 14.38 13.98
CA LEU A 479 21.16 13.51 14.02
C LEU A 479 22.49 14.26 14.15
N ARG A 480 22.55 15.59 14.06
CA ARG A 480 23.82 16.34 14.13
C ARG A 480 24.54 16.06 15.46
N GLY A 481 25.77 15.55 15.36
CA GLY A 481 26.57 15.15 16.52
C GLY A 481 26.12 13.86 17.21
N ALA A 482 25.01 13.28 16.76
CA ALA A 482 24.55 11.92 17.03
C ALA A 482 24.66 11.09 15.73
N GLY A 483 24.18 9.84 15.70
CA GLY A 483 24.01 9.08 14.45
C GLY A 483 25.26 8.58 13.73
N HIS A 484 26.48 8.90 14.18
CA HIS A 484 27.72 8.37 13.57
C HIS A 484 27.85 6.85 13.63
N ASP A 485 27.10 6.17 14.50
CA ASP A 485 27.00 4.71 14.62
C ASP A 485 25.83 4.12 13.83
N MET A 486 24.94 4.95 13.28
CA MET A 486 23.83 4.56 12.42
C MET A 486 24.29 4.35 10.97
N MET A 487 23.62 3.43 10.29
CA MET A 487 23.68 3.24 8.84
C MET A 487 22.50 3.95 8.16
N SER A 488 21.30 3.84 8.73
CA SER A 488 20.05 4.42 8.25
C SER A 488 19.00 4.39 9.36
N GLY A 489 17.85 5.04 9.18
CA GLY A 489 16.70 4.85 10.04
C GLY A 489 15.45 5.54 9.51
N PHE A 490 14.31 5.18 10.07
CA PHE A 490 13.00 5.57 9.56
C PHE A 490 12.03 5.83 10.73
N ALA A 491 11.08 6.74 10.50
CA ALA A 491 9.94 6.90 11.38
C ALA A 491 9.10 5.63 11.30
N THR A 492 8.70 5.09 12.44
CA THR A 492 7.85 3.90 12.46
C THR A 492 6.43 4.30 12.07
N SER A 493 5.92 3.64 11.03
CA SER A 493 4.62 3.96 10.43
C SER A 493 3.43 3.68 11.34
N GLY A 494 2.34 4.40 11.12
CA GLY A 494 1.12 4.37 11.96
C GLY A 494 0.82 5.74 12.54
N ALA A 495 0.93 5.88 13.86
CA ALA A 495 0.83 7.15 14.54
C ALA A 495 1.84 7.29 15.70
N GLY A 496 2.33 8.50 15.90
CA GLY A 496 2.93 8.92 17.18
C GLY A 496 1.86 9.51 18.11
N ILE A 497 2.30 10.18 19.17
CA ILE A 497 1.39 10.74 20.19
C ILE A 497 1.75 12.17 20.56
N GLN A 498 0.78 12.89 21.09
CA GLN A 498 1.03 13.96 22.03
C GLN A 498 0.82 13.46 23.46
N ILE A 499 1.72 13.80 24.38
CA ILE A 499 1.56 13.49 25.80
C ILE A 499 0.47 14.40 26.37
N GLU A 500 -0.55 13.83 27.00
CA GLU A 500 -1.72 14.58 27.48
C GLU A 500 -1.53 15.11 28.90
N HIS A 501 -0.72 14.43 29.71
CA HIS A 501 -0.65 14.68 31.14
C HIS A 501 0.74 15.13 31.61
N ASP A 502 0.74 15.80 32.76
CA ASP A 502 1.97 16.21 33.44
C ASP A 502 2.87 15.00 33.76
N PRO A 503 4.21 15.18 33.78
CA PRO A 503 4.92 16.46 33.70
C PRO A 503 5.36 16.86 32.27
N HIS A 504 4.98 16.09 31.25
CA HIS A 504 5.43 16.31 29.86
C HIS A 504 4.29 16.64 28.90
N ALA A 505 3.14 17.09 29.43
CA ALA A 505 1.98 17.48 28.65
C ALA A 505 2.35 18.42 27.50
N GLY A 506 1.80 18.16 26.31
CA GLY A 506 2.05 18.93 25.10
C GLY A 506 3.22 18.45 24.25
N ARG A 507 4.14 17.63 24.80
CA ARG A 507 5.24 17.05 24.01
C ARG A 507 4.70 16.14 22.91
N LEU A 508 5.18 16.36 21.69
CA LEU A 508 4.95 15.49 20.54
C LEU A 508 6.04 14.41 20.50
N VAL A 509 5.68 13.16 20.24
CA VAL A 509 6.62 12.03 20.23
C VAL A 509 6.34 11.11 19.04
N GLN A 510 7.34 10.96 18.18
CA GLN A 510 7.37 10.00 17.08
C GLN A 510 8.43 8.94 17.35
N GLN A 511 8.10 7.68 17.11
CA GLN A 511 9.01 6.57 17.26
C GLN A 511 9.88 6.35 16.01
N TYR A 512 11.13 5.94 16.21
CA TYR A 512 12.09 5.65 15.13
C TYR A 512 12.76 4.30 15.33
N ALA A 513 13.14 3.67 14.21
CA ALA A 513 13.98 2.49 14.17
C ALA A 513 15.25 2.77 13.36
N TRP A 514 16.40 2.41 13.92
CA TRP A 514 17.72 2.71 13.37
C TRP A 514 18.47 1.43 13.05
N ARG A 515 18.92 1.28 11.80
CA ARG A 515 19.89 0.26 11.45
C ARG A 515 21.27 0.74 11.86
N MET A 516 21.94 -0.03 12.68
CA MET A 516 23.24 0.30 13.25
C MET A 516 24.39 -0.31 12.43
N LYS A 517 25.60 0.22 12.58
CA LYS A 517 26.83 -0.32 11.94
C LYS A 517 27.21 -1.73 12.40
N ASP A 518 26.73 -2.17 13.56
CA ASP A 518 26.85 -3.55 14.03
C ASP A 518 25.73 -4.46 13.50
N GLU A 519 24.95 -3.97 12.53
CA GLU A 519 23.80 -4.63 11.90
C GLU A 519 22.61 -4.90 12.85
N SER A 520 22.67 -4.43 14.11
CA SER A 520 21.50 -4.42 14.98
C SER A 520 20.51 -3.34 14.55
N ILE A 521 19.26 -3.50 14.99
CA ILE A 521 18.24 -2.45 14.88
C ILE A 521 17.91 -1.98 16.30
N ARG A 522 17.91 -0.66 16.50
CA ARG A 522 17.65 0.01 17.78
C ARG A 522 16.45 0.94 17.66
N ALA A 523 15.70 1.09 18.75
CA ALA A 523 14.58 2.02 18.84
C ALA A 523 14.99 3.29 19.59
N THR A 524 14.47 4.44 19.17
CA THR A 524 14.48 5.71 19.93
C THR A 524 13.12 6.40 19.78
N SER A 525 12.90 7.42 20.60
CA SER A 525 11.89 8.44 20.34
C SER A 525 12.56 9.68 19.76
N VAL A 526 11.88 10.34 18.82
CA VAL A 526 12.17 11.70 18.36
C VAL A 526 11.02 12.58 18.84
N TYR A 527 11.32 13.68 19.51
CA TYR A 527 10.30 14.45 20.22
C TYR A 527 10.47 15.96 20.08
N SER A 528 9.36 16.68 20.24
CA SER A 528 9.29 18.14 20.23
C SER A 528 8.56 18.65 21.47
N ASP A 529 9.12 19.70 22.10
CA ASP A 529 8.54 20.40 23.26
C ASP A 529 7.97 21.80 22.88
N ASP A 530 8.01 22.16 21.59
CA ASP A 530 7.69 23.50 21.09
C ASP A 530 6.65 23.49 19.96
N GLY A 531 5.79 22.47 19.94
CA GLY A 531 4.70 22.36 18.96
C GLY A 531 5.19 21.94 17.56
N GLY A 532 6.31 21.21 17.48
CA GLY A 532 6.87 20.68 16.23
C GLY A 532 7.81 21.63 15.48
N GLU A 533 8.16 22.78 16.09
CA GLU A 533 9.14 23.72 15.52
C GLU A 533 10.54 23.11 15.49
N THR A 534 10.95 22.46 16.60
CA THR A 534 12.21 21.72 16.69
C THR A 534 12.04 20.29 17.22
N TRP A 535 12.89 19.38 16.74
CA TRP A 535 12.88 17.96 17.04
C TRP A 535 14.20 17.46 17.62
N ASN A 536 14.12 16.63 18.65
CA ASN A 536 15.27 16.14 19.40
C ASN A 536 15.29 14.61 19.40
N LEU A 537 16.48 14.02 19.25
CA LEU A 537 16.69 12.59 19.38
C LEU A 537 16.78 12.17 20.86
N GLY A 538 16.00 11.16 21.27
CA GLY A 538 16.15 10.47 22.54
C GLY A 538 17.25 9.40 22.53
N GLU A 539 17.50 8.78 23.67
CA GLU A 539 18.50 7.73 23.82
C GLU A 539 18.00 6.37 23.28
N TYR A 540 18.94 5.51 22.89
CA TYR A 540 18.62 4.14 22.46
C TYR A 540 17.92 3.34 23.56
N ALA A 541 16.88 2.60 23.17
CA ALA A 541 16.26 1.62 24.04
C ALA A 541 17.25 0.50 24.44
N PRO A 542 17.10 -0.12 25.63
CA PRO A 542 18.04 -1.11 26.13
C PRO A 542 18.28 -2.28 25.16
N ALA A 543 19.53 -2.54 24.81
CA ALA A 543 19.90 -3.67 23.94
C ALA A 543 19.73 -5.07 24.59
N THR A 544 19.39 -5.11 25.88
CA THR A 544 19.28 -6.33 26.68
C THR A 544 18.07 -6.21 27.59
N SER A 545 17.29 -7.28 27.69
CA SER A 545 16.10 -7.33 28.53
C SER A 545 16.46 -7.39 30.01
N VAL A 546 15.46 -7.15 30.87
CA VAL A 546 15.57 -7.33 32.33
C VAL A 546 15.96 -8.76 32.73
N ASP A 547 15.70 -9.75 31.88
CA ASP A 547 16.05 -11.16 32.08
C ASP A 547 17.39 -11.55 31.42
N GLY A 548 18.09 -10.60 30.81
CA GLY A 548 19.41 -10.80 30.20
C GLY A 548 19.37 -11.32 28.76
N GLU A 549 18.22 -11.30 28.09
CA GLU A 549 18.10 -11.68 26.68
C GLU A 549 18.48 -10.52 25.75
N GLU A 550 19.11 -10.81 24.62
CA GLU A 550 19.40 -9.79 23.60
C GLU A 550 18.10 -9.30 22.94
N LEU A 551 17.97 -7.99 22.79
CA LEU A 551 16.82 -7.34 22.19
C LEU A 551 17.18 -6.76 20.83
N ARG A 552 16.34 -7.09 19.83
CA ARG A 552 16.41 -6.58 18.46
C ARG A 552 15.09 -5.92 18.13
N TYR A 553 15.14 -4.60 18.10
CA TYR A 553 14.00 -3.74 17.83
C TYR A 553 13.73 -3.67 16.33
N ASP A 554 12.62 -3.07 15.96
CA ASP A 554 12.27 -2.67 14.60
C ASP A 554 11.14 -1.62 14.75
N GLU A 555 10.14 -1.61 13.87
CA GLU A 555 8.93 -0.79 14.02
C GLU A 555 8.32 -0.87 15.42
N ASN A 556 8.13 0.29 16.04
CA ASN A 556 7.69 0.42 17.42
C ASN A 556 6.69 1.57 17.58
N THR A 557 5.77 1.41 18.51
CA THR A 557 4.65 2.32 18.82
C THR A 557 4.62 2.58 20.33
N ILE A 558 3.97 3.65 20.77
CA ILE A 558 3.90 4.07 22.18
C ILE A 558 2.49 4.52 22.59
N ALA A 559 2.17 4.36 23.88
CA ALA A 559 1.05 5.05 24.50
C ALA A 559 1.44 5.58 25.88
N GLU A 560 0.85 6.72 26.26
CA GLU A 560 0.98 7.28 27.60
C GLU A 560 0.07 6.49 28.58
N LEU A 561 0.64 6.07 29.71
CA LEU A 561 0.00 5.32 30.79
C LEU A 561 -0.70 6.23 31.79
N SER A 562 -1.53 5.65 32.67
CA SER A 562 -2.31 6.41 33.65
C SER A 562 -1.50 7.21 34.69
N ASP A 563 -0.20 6.96 34.79
CA ASP A 563 0.73 7.66 35.68
C ASP A 563 1.64 8.68 34.94
N GLY A 564 1.41 8.91 33.64
CA GLY A 564 2.19 9.83 32.80
C GLY A 564 3.48 9.23 32.23
N SER A 565 3.82 7.98 32.57
CA SER A 565 4.90 7.26 31.90
C SER A 565 4.46 6.77 30.52
N LEU A 566 5.40 6.45 29.64
CA LEU A 566 5.12 5.89 28.31
C LEU A 566 5.41 4.39 28.28
N LEU A 567 4.58 3.64 27.58
CA LEU A 567 4.81 2.24 27.24
C LEU A 567 5.10 2.12 25.75
N MET A 568 6.22 1.49 25.41
CA MET A 568 6.57 1.09 24.04
C MET A 568 6.15 -0.36 23.79
N SER A 569 5.70 -0.64 22.57
CA SER A 569 5.69 -1.97 21.97
C SER A 569 6.49 -1.94 20.67
N SER A 570 7.46 -2.85 20.52
CA SER A 570 8.30 -2.99 19.33
C SER A 570 8.15 -4.36 18.69
N ARG A 571 8.14 -4.34 17.36
CA ARG A 571 8.40 -5.49 16.50
C ARG A 571 9.77 -6.07 16.85
N SER A 572 9.92 -7.37 16.66
CA SER A 572 11.18 -8.07 16.77
C SER A 572 11.26 -9.22 15.75
N ASN A 573 12.44 -9.82 15.58
CA ASN A 573 12.67 -10.86 14.60
C ASN A 573 12.51 -12.30 15.14
N ASN A 574 12.07 -12.48 16.38
CA ASN A 574 11.95 -13.80 17.02
C ASN A 574 10.51 -14.22 17.33
N GLY A 575 9.53 -13.46 16.81
CA GLY A 575 8.11 -13.72 16.98
C GLY A 575 7.52 -13.37 18.35
N LYS A 576 8.25 -12.58 19.12
CA LYS A 576 7.82 -11.95 20.37
C LYS A 576 7.68 -10.44 20.19
N ARG A 577 6.87 -9.76 21.01
CA ARG A 577 6.86 -8.29 21.05
C ARG A 577 7.74 -7.80 22.20
N ILE A 578 8.55 -6.78 21.96
CA ILE A 578 9.39 -6.15 22.98
C ILE A 578 8.61 -4.99 23.59
N PHE A 579 8.51 -4.95 24.91
CA PHE A 579 7.89 -3.86 25.66
C PHE A 579 8.97 -3.14 26.46
N ALA A 580 8.86 -1.83 26.62
CA ALA A 580 9.75 -1.00 27.44
C ALA A 580 9.01 0.23 27.98
N THR A 581 9.50 0.84 29.06
CA THR A 581 8.84 1.98 29.71
C THR A 581 9.73 3.22 29.72
N SER A 582 9.15 4.40 29.59
CA SER A 582 9.85 5.69 29.77
C SER A 582 9.15 6.54 30.83
N THR A 583 9.90 7.12 31.76
CA THR A 583 9.37 7.99 32.84
C THR A 583 9.66 9.48 32.62
N ASN A 584 10.29 9.83 31.49
CA ASN A 584 10.70 11.19 31.16
C ASN A 584 10.21 11.64 29.78
N GLY A 585 9.04 11.13 29.37
CA GLY A 585 8.38 11.52 28.13
C GLY A 585 9.17 11.11 26.88
N GLY A 586 9.70 9.88 26.85
CA GLY A 586 10.33 9.27 25.68
C GLY A 586 11.83 9.54 25.52
N GLN A 587 12.45 10.36 26.38
CA GLN A 587 13.89 10.68 26.25
C GLN A 587 14.78 9.47 26.53
N THR A 588 14.41 8.63 27.50
CA THR A 588 15.12 7.38 27.81
C THR A 588 14.14 6.26 28.05
N TRP A 589 14.56 5.03 27.75
CA TRP A 589 13.76 3.82 27.91
C TRP A 589 14.41 2.85 28.90
N GLU A 590 13.58 2.20 29.71
CA GLU A 590 13.98 1.29 30.78
C GLU A 590 13.07 0.05 30.78
N ASN A 591 13.43 -0.94 31.61
CA ASN A 591 12.62 -2.14 31.87
C ASN A 591 12.20 -2.88 30.59
N ALA A 592 13.09 -3.03 29.61
CA ALA A 592 12.76 -3.70 28.37
C ALA A 592 12.60 -5.22 28.56
N TYR A 593 11.57 -5.85 27.99
CA TYR A 593 11.28 -7.28 28.10
C TYR A 593 10.46 -7.80 26.92
N TYR A 594 10.40 -9.12 26.71
CA TYR A 594 9.45 -9.72 25.76
C TYR A 594 8.10 -9.94 26.45
N GLU A 595 7.04 -9.32 25.94
CA GLU A 595 5.70 -9.38 26.56
C GLU A 595 5.07 -10.78 26.39
N PRO A 596 4.89 -11.56 27.49
CA PRO A 596 4.39 -12.93 27.40
C PRO A 596 3.02 -13.05 26.71
N ALA A 597 2.16 -12.04 26.81
CA ALA A 597 0.86 -12.04 26.16
C ALA A 597 0.95 -12.05 24.62
N PHE A 598 2.07 -11.65 24.02
CA PHE A 598 2.26 -11.55 22.57
C PHE A 598 3.41 -12.43 22.08
N ASN A 599 3.49 -13.66 22.61
CA ASN A 599 4.49 -14.65 22.24
C ASN A 599 3.82 -15.99 21.89
N ALA A 600 4.36 -16.75 20.95
CA ALA A 600 3.84 -18.07 20.55
C ALA A 600 3.73 -19.07 21.73
N GLU A 601 4.61 -18.93 22.73
CA GLU A 601 4.66 -19.77 23.93
C GLU A 601 3.39 -19.65 24.80
N SER A 602 2.67 -18.53 24.72
CA SER A 602 1.40 -18.34 25.43
C SER A 602 0.25 -19.14 24.82
N ASN A 603 0.43 -19.71 23.62
CA ASN A 603 -0.60 -20.48 22.92
C ASN A 603 0.01 -21.57 21.98
N PRO A 604 0.67 -22.61 22.52
CA PRO A 604 1.42 -23.57 21.72
C PRO A 604 0.54 -24.37 20.76
N GLY A 605 0.97 -24.48 19.49
CA GLY A 605 0.31 -25.27 18.44
C GLY A 605 -0.67 -24.50 17.54
N SER A 606 -0.73 -23.18 17.66
CA SER A 606 -1.70 -22.30 16.98
C SER A 606 -1.16 -21.52 15.78
N GLY A 607 0.14 -21.60 15.48
CA GLY A 607 0.75 -20.80 14.40
C GLY A 607 0.79 -19.30 14.71
N TRP A 608 1.06 -18.91 15.97
CA TRP A 608 1.20 -17.51 16.38
C TRP A 608 2.60 -16.96 16.07
N ASN A 609 2.67 -15.78 15.47
CA ASN A 609 3.91 -15.04 15.26
C ASN A 609 3.67 -13.50 15.26
N PRO A 610 3.17 -12.93 16.36
CA PRO A 610 2.83 -11.50 16.41
C PRO A 610 4.05 -10.57 16.42
N GLY A 611 5.25 -11.11 16.64
CA GLY A 611 6.47 -10.32 16.77
C GLY A 611 6.99 -9.72 15.46
N ASN A 612 6.71 -10.33 14.30
CA ASN A 612 7.40 -10.03 13.03
C ASN A 612 6.63 -9.07 12.10
N ASN A 613 5.80 -8.19 12.65
CA ASN A 613 4.96 -7.25 11.90
C ASN A 613 4.75 -5.94 12.69
N ASN A 614 4.34 -4.87 12.01
CA ASN A 614 3.95 -3.64 12.67
C ASN A 614 2.63 -3.81 13.47
N ALA A 615 2.38 -2.93 14.44
CA ALA A 615 1.24 -2.92 15.34
C ALA A 615 1.07 -1.51 15.93
N GLU A 616 -0.11 -1.20 16.47
CA GLU A 616 -0.42 0.12 17.03
C GLU A 616 -0.94 0.01 18.46
N LEU A 617 -0.46 0.88 19.33
CA LEU A 617 -0.85 0.97 20.74
C LEU A 617 -1.43 2.36 21.01
N ILE A 618 -2.67 2.44 21.49
CA ILE A 618 -3.32 3.72 21.82
C ILE A 618 -3.96 3.69 23.20
N ARG A 619 -4.16 4.87 23.79
CA ARG A 619 -5.13 5.05 24.88
C ARG A 619 -6.55 5.03 24.32
N ALA A 620 -7.47 4.38 25.03
CA ALA A 620 -8.89 4.48 24.71
C ALA A 620 -9.50 5.82 25.16
N PHE A 621 -8.98 6.41 26.24
CA PHE A 621 -9.50 7.65 26.82
C PHE A 621 -8.35 8.64 27.05
N PRO A 622 -7.91 9.38 26.01
CA PRO A 622 -6.87 10.39 26.13
C PRO A 622 -7.09 11.41 27.25
N ASN A 623 -8.34 11.81 27.53
CA ASN A 623 -8.68 12.87 28.49
C ASN A 623 -9.02 12.36 29.89
N ALA A 624 -8.94 11.05 30.13
CA ALA A 624 -9.31 10.48 31.41
C ALA A 624 -8.35 10.92 32.52
N GLU A 625 -8.91 11.36 33.65
CA GLU A 625 -8.16 11.77 34.84
C GLU A 625 -7.05 10.75 35.20
N PRO A 626 -5.79 11.18 35.42
CA PRO A 626 -4.69 10.30 35.77
C PRO A 626 -5.01 9.37 36.95
N GLY A 627 -4.73 8.08 36.77
CA GLY A 627 -4.98 7.05 37.78
C GLY A 627 -6.43 6.56 37.89
N SER A 628 -7.38 7.11 37.14
CA SER A 628 -8.76 6.59 36.98
C SER A 628 -8.80 5.17 36.41
N ALA A 629 -9.98 4.56 36.27
CA ALA A 629 -10.10 3.25 35.63
C ALA A 629 -9.94 3.39 34.10
N GLU A 630 -10.51 4.45 33.55
CA GLU A 630 -10.51 4.83 32.14
C GLU A 630 -9.09 5.12 31.64
N SER A 631 -8.29 5.88 32.40
CA SER A 631 -6.90 6.21 32.02
C SER A 631 -5.96 5.00 31.93
N LYS A 632 -6.36 3.83 32.47
CA LYS A 632 -5.59 2.57 32.38
C LYS A 632 -5.93 1.73 31.16
N VAL A 633 -6.92 2.16 30.37
CA VAL A 633 -7.40 1.38 29.23
C VAL A 633 -6.54 1.64 28.01
N LEU A 634 -5.82 0.60 27.59
CA LEU A 634 -5.04 0.60 26.36
C LEU A 634 -5.66 -0.33 25.34
N LEU A 635 -5.61 0.05 24.07
CA LEU A 635 -5.97 -0.79 22.93
C LEU A 635 -4.74 -1.08 22.10
N TYR A 636 -4.64 -2.31 21.59
CA TYR A 636 -3.49 -2.75 20.83
C TYR A 636 -3.94 -3.55 19.61
N SER A 637 -3.74 -3.00 18.40
CA SER A 637 -4.03 -3.69 17.14
C SER A 637 -2.76 -4.33 16.59
N PHE A 638 -2.86 -5.59 16.18
CA PHE A 638 -1.74 -6.37 15.69
C PHE A 638 -2.23 -7.57 14.88
N THR A 639 -1.28 -8.29 14.26
CA THR A 639 -1.55 -9.55 13.55
C THR A 639 -1.08 -10.72 14.39
N GLN A 640 -1.99 -11.61 14.75
CA GLN A 640 -1.69 -12.67 15.72
C GLN A 640 -1.02 -13.88 15.07
N GLY A 641 -1.39 -14.20 13.83
CA GLY A 641 -0.96 -15.41 13.12
C GLY A 641 0.38 -15.25 12.39
N THR A 642 0.97 -16.37 11.99
CA THR A 642 2.09 -16.42 11.05
C THR A 642 1.70 -15.82 9.71
N ASP A 643 2.70 -15.28 8.99
CA ASP A 643 2.56 -14.72 7.65
C ASP A 643 1.48 -13.62 7.54
N ARG A 644 1.39 -12.76 8.56
CA ARG A 644 0.49 -11.59 8.56
C ARG A 644 -0.97 -12.01 8.36
N THR A 645 -1.48 -12.73 9.33
CA THR A 645 -2.89 -13.19 9.38
C THR A 645 -3.49 -12.97 10.76
N LEU A 646 -4.80 -13.15 10.87
CA LEU A 646 -5.54 -13.03 12.14
C LEU A 646 -5.38 -11.62 12.74
N GLY A 647 -5.82 -10.61 12.00
CA GLY A 647 -5.92 -9.24 12.49
C GLY A 647 -6.74 -9.20 13.78
N THR A 648 -6.11 -8.75 14.87
CA THR A 648 -6.62 -8.85 16.24
C THR A 648 -6.48 -7.51 16.95
N ILE A 649 -7.49 -7.16 17.74
CA ILE A 649 -7.41 -6.07 18.73
C ILE A 649 -7.38 -6.70 20.13
N ALA A 650 -6.42 -6.28 20.94
CA ALA A 650 -6.33 -6.59 22.35
C ALA A 650 -6.64 -5.34 23.19
N ALA A 651 -7.10 -5.56 24.42
CA ALA A 651 -7.29 -4.48 25.38
C ALA A 651 -6.69 -4.84 26.74
N SER A 652 -6.12 -3.82 27.39
CA SER A 652 -5.62 -3.84 28.77
C SER A 652 -6.42 -2.88 29.63
N CYS A 653 -6.54 -3.20 30.91
CA CYS A 653 -7.28 -2.41 31.92
C CYS A 653 -6.38 -1.97 33.08
N ASP A 654 -5.08 -2.19 32.98
CA ASP A 654 -4.13 -2.08 34.08
C ASP A 654 -2.76 -1.53 33.64
N ASP A 655 -2.77 -0.61 32.66
CA ASP A 655 -1.58 0.01 32.06
C ASP A 655 -0.69 -1.00 31.31
N GLY A 656 -1.29 -1.93 30.56
CA GLY A 656 -0.56 -2.90 29.75
C GLY A 656 0.03 -4.08 30.53
N LYS A 657 -0.20 -4.19 31.85
CA LYS A 657 0.31 -5.29 32.68
C LYS A 657 -0.33 -6.63 32.32
N THR A 658 -1.62 -6.61 31.95
CA THR A 658 -2.35 -7.78 31.46
C THR A 658 -3.23 -7.44 30.26
N TRP A 659 -3.43 -8.44 29.38
CA TRP A 659 -4.20 -8.32 28.13
C TRP A 659 -5.32 -9.39 28.08
N PRO A 660 -6.34 -9.29 28.95
CA PRO A 660 -7.36 -10.33 29.10
C PRO A 660 -8.36 -10.39 27.94
N VAL A 661 -8.50 -9.30 27.18
CA VAL A 661 -9.44 -9.20 26.05
C VAL A 661 -8.64 -9.23 24.76
N LYS A 662 -9.01 -10.15 23.86
CA LYS A 662 -8.49 -10.25 22.49
C LYS A 662 -9.61 -10.66 21.56
N ARG A 663 -9.83 -9.91 20.47
CA ARG A 663 -10.88 -10.21 19.50
C ARG A 663 -10.34 -10.04 18.07
N ILE A 664 -10.55 -11.06 17.25
CA ILE A 664 -10.16 -11.07 15.83
C ILE A 664 -11.17 -10.21 15.05
N PHE A 665 -10.67 -9.22 14.31
CA PHE A 665 -11.47 -8.42 13.38
C PHE A 665 -11.36 -8.93 11.94
N GLU A 666 -10.23 -9.56 11.59
CA GLU A 666 -9.96 -10.14 10.28
C GLU A 666 -9.38 -11.55 10.43
N THR A 667 -10.08 -12.56 9.91
CA THR A 667 -9.64 -13.97 9.98
C THR A 667 -8.67 -14.35 8.86
N GLY A 668 -8.64 -13.56 7.78
CA GLY A 668 -7.77 -13.78 6.64
C GLY A 668 -6.39 -13.10 6.78
N PRO A 669 -5.75 -12.81 5.64
CA PRO A 669 -4.62 -11.90 5.53
C PRO A 669 -4.90 -10.57 6.24
N SER A 670 -3.91 -10.09 6.99
CA SER A 670 -3.92 -8.78 7.63
C SER A 670 -2.47 -8.40 7.87
N GLY A 671 -2.01 -7.31 7.29
CA GLY A 671 -0.65 -6.79 7.48
C GLY A 671 -0.61 -5.72 8.55
N TYR A 672 -0.05 -4.56 8.23
CA TYR A 672 0.10 -3.46 9.19
C TYR A 672 -1.28 -2.97 9.64
N THR A 673 -1.35 -2.42 10.86
CA THR A 673 -2.59 -1.93 11.46
C THR A 673 -2.32 -0.65 12.24
N THR A 674 -3.21 0.33 12.17
CA THR A 674 -3.18 1.53 13.00
C THR A 674 -4.61 1.97 13.37
N MET A 675 -4.76 2.70 14.48
CA MET A 675 -6.05 3.06 15.06
C MET A 675 -6.09 4.52 15.50
N ALA A 676 -7.28 5.11 15.45
CA ALA A 676 -7.56 6.43 16.00
C ALA A 676 -8.97 6.49 16.61
N VAL A 677 -9.12 7.18 17.74
CA VAL A 677 -10.43 7.44 18.34
C VAL A 677 -11.07 8.62 17.63
N GLN A 678 -12.30 8.47 17.17
CA GLN A 678 -13.06 9.47 16.43
C GLN A 678 -13.93 10.32 17.36
N GLU A 679 -14.39 11.46 16.86
CA GLU A 679 -15.18 12.44 17.63
C GLU A 679 -16.48 11.86 18.23
N ASP A 680 -17.10 10.89 17.55
CA ASP A 680 -18.29 10.20 18.07
C ASP A 680 -17.98 9.11 19.12
N GLY A 681 -16.71 8.92 19.45
CA GLY A 681 -16.20 7.91 20.37
C GLY A 681 -16.08 6.50 19.79
N SER A 682 -16.35 6.31 18.50
CA SER A 682 -15.97 5.07 17.79
C SER A 682 -14.47 5.08 17.48
N ILE A 683 -13.93 3.91 17.14
CA ILE A 683 -12.51 3.73 16.87
C ILE A 683 -12.34 3.29 15.43
N GLY A 684 -11.59 4.08 14.67
CA GLY A 684 -11.16 3.77 13.32
C GLY A 684 -9.98 2.81 13.35
N LEU A 685 -9.95 1.88 12.39
CA LEU A 685 -8.89 0.90 12.20
C LEU A 685 -8.53 0.85 10.73
N LEU A 686 -7.33 1.32 10.39
CA LEU A 686 -6.77 1.23 9.05
C LEU A 686 -5.76 0.08 9.02
N TYR A 687 -5.83 -0.79 8.02
CA TYR A 687 -5.00 -2.00 7.97
C TYR A 687 -4.73 -2.50 6.55
N GLU A 688 -3.69 -3.30 6.38
CA GLU A 688 -3.42 -3.97 5.10
C GLU A 688 -4.28 -5.24 4.97
N SER A 689 -5.27 -5.29 4.07
CA SER A 689 -6.28 -6.37 3.98
C SER A 689 -5.81 -7.66 3.31
N THR A 690 -4.68 -7.63 2.61
CA THR A 690 -4.13 -8.75 1.82
C THR A 690 -2.71 -9.11 2.27
N SER A 691 -2.39 -8.90 3.55
CA SER A 691 -1.03 -8.96 4.16
C SER A 691 -0.06 -7.88 3.65
N PHE A 692 -0.22 -7.46 2.39
CA PHE A 692 0.48 -6.42 1.65
C PHE A 692 -0.45 -5.91 0.54
N ASN A 693 -0.11 -4.79 -0.08
CA ASN A 693 -0.64 -4.32 -1.37
C ASN A 693 -2.06 -3.72 -1.42
N GLU A 694 -2.80 -3.74 -0.31
CA GLU A 694 -4.08 -3.05 -0.22
C GLU A 694 -4.22 -2.43 1.16
N VAL A 695 -4.91 -1.30 1.26
CA VAL A 695 -5.27 -0.64 2.52
C VAL A 695 -6.78 -0.60 2.64
N SER A 696 -7.28 -1.08 3.78
CA SER A 696 -8.70 -1.16 4.12
C SER A 696 -8.98 -0.49 5.46
N TYR A 697 -10.20 -0.01 5.62
CA TYR A 697 -10.71 0.63 6.83
C TYR A 697 -11.83 -0.19 7.48
N ARG A 698 -11.86 -0.15 8.81
CA ARG A 698 -12.97 -0.60 9.64
C ARG A 698 -13.23 0.42 10.75
N ASN A 699 -14.46 0.42 11.26
CA ASN A 699 -14.90 1.20 12.41
C ASN A 699 -15.50 0.27 13.47
N PHE A 700 -15.14 0.45 14.74
CA PHE A 700 -15.67 -0.37 15.84
C PHE A 700 -15.91 0.41 17.13
N SER A 701 -16.74 -0.15 18.01
CA SER A 701 -16.98 0.38 19.36
C SER A 701 -16.30 -0.47 20.44
N LEU A 702 -16.00 0.12 21.61
CA LEU A 702 -15.44 -0.62 22.74
C LEU A 702 -16.31 -1.82 23.14
N ALA A 703 -17.62 -1.67 23.10
CA ALA A 703 -18.58 -2.74 23.40
C ALA A 703 -18.46 -3.95 22.44
N TRP A 704 -17.93 -3.75 21.23
CA TRP A 704 -17.57 -4.87 20.35
C TRP A 704 -16.37 -5.64 20.86
N LEU A 705 -15.37 -5.03 21.49
CA LEU A 705 -14.27 -5.80 22.09
C LEU A 705 -14.75 -6.64 23.27
N ASP A 706 -15.42 -5.97 24.20
CA ASP A 706 -16.06 -6.58 25.36
C ASP A 706 -17.20 -5.67 25.82
N GLY A 707 -18.40 -6.24 26.00
CA GLY A 707 -19.63 -5.48 26.28
C GLY A 707 -19.60 -4.71 27.61
N LYS A 708 -18.61 -4.96 28.46
CA LYS A 708 -18.28 -4.19 29.67
C LYS A 708 -16.77 -4.12 29.89
N LEU A 709 -16.04 -3.62 28.89
CA LEU A 709 -14.59 -3.52 28.94
C LEU A 709 -14.13 -2.90 30.26
N CYS A 710 -13.24 -3.59 30.97
CA CYS A 710 -12.67 -3.18 32.27
C CYS A 710 -13.69 -2.95 33.40
N GLY A 711 -14.92 -3.45 33.27
CA GLY A 711 -15.99 -3.20 34.24
C GLY A 711 -16.51 -1.75 34.21
N LEU A 712 -16.12 -0.97 33.20
CA LEU A 712 -16.68 0.35 32.92
C LEU A 712 -18.14 0.12 32.50
N ALA A 713 -19.08 0.53 33.35
CA ALA A 713 -20.51 0.51 33.06
C ALA A 713 -20.96 1.95 32.80
N GLU A 714 -22.02 2.14 32.01
CA GLU A 714 -22.75 3.41 32.01
C GLU A 714 -23.12 3.76 33.46
N ASN A 715 -22.63 4.90 33.93
CA ASN A 715 -23.23 5.51 35.11
C ASN A 715 -24.70 5.78 34.74
N GLU A 716 -25.63 5.02 35.32
CA GLU A 716 -27.05 5.39 35.29
C GLU A 716 -27.18 6.80 35.89
N GLN A 717 -27.24 7.82 35.02
CA GLN A 717 -27.49 9.18 35.44
C GLN A 717 -28.95 9.31 35.89
N GLY A 718 -29.11 9.57 37.19
CA GLY A 718 -30.02 10.62 37.68
C GLY A 718 -31.51 10.34 37.60
N GLY A 719 -32.03 9.49 38.49
CA GLY A 719 -33.42 9.55 38.92
C GLY A 719 -33.61 10.60 40.01
N ASP A 720 -34.32 11.68 39.66
CA ASP A 720 -35.01 12.67 40.49
C ASP A 720 -34.22 13.47 41.53
N ASP A 721 -34.03 14.73 41.12
CA ASP A 721 -33.99 15.94 41.95
C ASP A 721 -35.12 15.94 43.00
N ASN A 722 -34.75 15.87 44.27
CA ASN A 722 -35.54 16.44 45.36
C ASN A 722 -34.56 16.99 46.40
N GLY A 723 -34.42 18.31 46.38
CA GLY A 723 -33.64 19.06 47.33
C GLY A 723 -34.12 18.88 48.77
N ASP A 724 -33.17 18.94 49.69
CA ASP A 724 -33.26 19.87 50.82
C ASP A 724 -31.88 20.10 51.43
N ASP A 725 -31.64 21.34 51.79
CA ASP A 725 -30.44 21.89 52.42
C ASP A 725 -30.01 21.15 53.70
N ALA A 726 -28.68 20.97 53.89
CA ALA A 726 -27.98 21.41 55.11
C ALA A 726 -26.46 21.13 55.12
N GLN A 727 -25.75 22.12 55.64
CA GLN A 727 -24.31 22.34 55.85
C GLN A 727 -23.54 21.29 56.71
N PRO A 728 -22.19 21.34 56.76
CA PRO A 728 -21.30 20.20 57.02
C PRO A 728 -20.90 20.03 58.50
N ILE A 729 -20.61 18.79 58.93
CA ILE A 729 -19.95 18.51 60.22
C ILE A 729 -18.94 17.35 60.09
N SER A 730 -17.82 17.55 60.75
CA SER A 730 -16.57 16.78 60.79
C SER A 730 -16.64 15.37 61.41
N SER A 731 -15.63 14.57 61.03
CA SER A 731 -14.83 13.63 61.86
C SER A 731 -15.54 12.59 62.73
N GLY A 732 -15.23 11.31 62.51
CA GLY A 732 -15.51 10.28 63.52
C GLY A 732 -15.22 8.85 63.08
N SER A 733 -14.03 8.37 63.43
CA SER A 733 -13.67 6.96 63.54
C SER A 733 -14.68 6.15 64.37
N SER A 734 -15.03 4.93 63.93
CA SER A 734 -14.76 3.67 64.66
C SER A 734 -15.76 2.55 64.38
N ASN A 735 -15.20 1.38 64.05
CA ASN A 735 -15.52 0.03 64.48
C ASN A 735 -16.96 -0.52 64.55
N SER A 736 -17.08 -1.64 63.83
CA SER A 736 -17.46 -2.97 64.30
C SER A 736 -18.95 -3.33 64.48
N SER A 737 -19.30 -4.30 63.62
CA SER A 737 -19.82 -5.63 63.97
C SER A 737 -21.30 -5.81 64.34
N THR A 738 -21.86 -6.75 63.57
CA THR A 738 -22.78 -7.82 63.98
C THR A 738 -24.22 -7.46 64.30
N GLY A 739 -25.10 -7.92 63.40
CA GLY A 739 -25.95 -9.06 63.75
C GLY A 739 -27.45 -8.78 63.78
N GLY A 740 -28.19 -9.63 63.07
CA GLY A 740 -29.46 -10.14 63.62
C GLY A 740 -30.74 -9.78 62.89
N SER A 741 -31.08 -10.65 61.95
CA SER A 741 -32.35 -11.40 61.88
C SER A 741 -33.71 -10.73 61.63
N ILE A 742 -34.29 -11.17 60.50
CA ILE A 742 -35.56 -11.93 60.32
C ILE A 742 -36.91 -11.24 60.63
N VAL A 743 -37.88 -11.60 59.76
CA VAL A 743 -39.37 -11.63 59.89
C VAL A 743 -40.02 -10.50 59.07
N ALA A 744 -40.35 -10.71 57.79
CA ALA A 744 -41.46 -11.52 57.24
C ALA A 744 -42.86 -10.88 57.39
N ALA A 745 -43.52 -10.71 56.24
CA ALA A 745 -44.90 -11.09 55.91
C ALA A 745 -45.56 -10.02 55.02
N LEU A 746 -45.87 -10.27 53.74
CA LEU A 746 -46.87 -11.17 53.13
C LEU A 746 -48.14 -10.38 52.72
N THR A 747 -48.56 -10.64 51.46
CA THR A 747 -49.89 -10.54 50.80
C THR A 747 -49.98 -9.48 49.69
N ALA A 748 -49.94 -9.87 48.40
CA ALA A 748 -50.97 -10.54 47.55
C ALA A 748 -51.72 -9.47 46.71
N ALA A 749 -52.07 -9.60 45.42
CA ALA A 749 -52.28 -10.75 44.54
C ALA A 749 -52.44 -10.29 43.06
N LEU A 750 -51.98 -11.15 42.14
CA LEU A 750 -52.65 -11.66 40.91
C LEU A 750 -53.21 -10.72 39.81
N ALA A 751 -52.56 -10.78 38.64
CA ALA A 751 -53.10 -11.21 37.32
C ALA A 751 -51.96 -11.09 36.27
N GLY A 752 -51.61 -12.02 35.38
CA GLY A 752 -52.02 -13.37 35.03
C GLY A 752 -51.18 -13.84 33.81
N GLY A 753 -50.86 -15.13 33.72
CA GLY A 753 -50.39 -15.84 32.50
C GLY A 753 -48.87 -16.15 32.44
N ILE A 754 -48.31 -17.31 32.87
CA ILE A 754 -48.37 -18.70 32.31
C ILE A 754 -47.71 -18.74 30.90
N VAL A 755 -46.57 -19.37 30.56
CA VAL A 755 -45.69 -20.50 30.99
C VAL A 755 -44.29 -20.21 30.38
N GLY A 756 -43.11 -20.63 30.84
CA GLY A 756 -42.58 -21.48 31.91
C GLY A 756 -41.06 -21.59 31.68
N VAL A 757 -40.21 -21.39 32.69
CA VAL A 757 -39.71 -22.39 33.67
C VAL A 757 -38.39 -23.05 33.22
N ILE A 758 -37.33 -22.63 33.93
CA ILE A 758 -36.15 -23.38 34.40
C ILE A 758 -35.07 -23.73 33.35
N GLY A 759 -33.79 -23.42 33.56
CA GLY A 759 -33.15 -22.87 34.74
C GLY A 759 -31.64 -22.72 34.58
N THR A 760 -31.10 -21.80 35.35
CA THR A 760 -29.70 -21.70 35.73
C THR A 760 -29.29 -22.97 36.50
N ILE A 761 -28.14 -23.55 36.15
CA ILE A 761 -27.08 -24.00 37.07
C ILE A 761 -25.81 -24.12 36.20
N MET A 762 -24.98 -23.08 36.23
CA MET A 762 -23.54 -23.30 36.34
C MET A 762 -23.30 -23.76 37.78
N THR A 763 -22.66 -24.90 37.97
CA THR A 763 -21.36 -25.03 38.66
C THR A 763 -20.98 -26.51 38.63
N PHE A 764 -19.69 -26.78 38.38
CA PHE A 764 -19.02 -28.07 38.21
C PHE A 764 -19.10 -28.67 36.81
N ILE A 765 -17.95 -28.71 36.12
CA ILE A 765 -17.23 -29.97 35.82
C ILE A 765 -15.82 -29.63 35.32
N ASN A 766 -14.84 -29.81 36.21
CA ASN A 766 -13.48 -30.23 35.88
C ASN A 766 -13.50 -31.77 35.82
N ASN A 767 -13.66 -32.38 34.64
CA ASN A 767 -13.32 -33.80 34.46
C ASN A 767 -13.20 -34.23 32.97
N PRO A 768 -11.98 -34.50 32.45
CA PRO A 768 -11.74 -34.79 31.03
C PRO A 768 -12.00 -36.25 30.62
N ARG A 769 -13.05 -36.89 31.16
CA ARG A 769 -13.46 -38.27 30.77
C ARG A 769 -14.90 -38.42 30.28
N ALA A 770 -15.70 -37.34 30.27
CA ALA A 770 -17.07 -37.38 29.75
C ALA A 770 -17.18 -37.00 28.26
N LEU A 771 -16.16 -36.36 27.67
CA LEU A 771 -16.17 -35.89 26.28
C LEU A 771 -15.97 -37.01 25.23
N MET A 772 -15.43 -38.17 25.62
CA MET A 772 -15.16 -39.30 24.71
C MET A 772 -16.29 -40.34 24.60
N GLN A 773 -17.45 -40.12 25.22
CA GLN A 773 -18.65 -40.96 25.01
C GLN A 773 -19.82 -40.23 24.35
N PHE A 774 -19.66 -38.95 24.03
CA PHE A 774 -20.63 -38.18 23.24
C PHE A 774 -20.26 -38.07 21.75
N LEU A 775 -19.06 -38.54 21.37
CA LEU A 775 -18.60 -38.67 19.98
C LEU A 775 -18.61 -40.14 19.53
N ARG A 776 -19.79 -40.75 19.57
CA ARG A 776 -20.16 -41.96 18.81
C ARG A 776 -21.57 -41.86 18.29
#